data_AF-A0A2A6PVW1-F1
#
_entry.id   AF-A0A2A6PVW1-F1
#
_cell.length_a   1.000
_cell.length_b   1.000
_cell.length_c   1.000
_cell.angle_alpha   90.00
_cell.angle_beta   90.00
_cell.angle_gamma   90.00
#
_symmetry.space_group_name_H-M   'P 1'
#
loop_
_entity.id
_entity.type
_entity.pdbx_description
1 polymer ?
#
loop_
_entity_poly.entity_id
_entity_poly.type
_entity_poly.pdbx_seq_one_letter_code
_entity_poly.pdbx_strand_id
1 'polypeptide(L)'
;MKALFKVSVAAGALLCFAGANVFAAESLEDVMKRRNLSQKDVLAAAKTYVPTGGRDEFLVFSSGGQSGQVIVYSVPSMRLLKYIAVFTPEPWQGYGYDDESKKILAQGQIDGRNPNWGDTHHPGLSETGGKPDGEFLFINDKANPRIAVISLKDFETRQIVTNPIMQSEHGGTFVTPNSEYVIEAAQYPGVLGRGYAPLSEFNEKFRGAITYWKFDREKGQIDTGKSFSIELPPYTQDLSDAGKGPSDGWSFTNSFCAERYVGGIEQGKPPFEAGCSANDADFLHVINWKKAAEVAAAGKTTKINGHDVISMQTAIAEGLVYLIAEPKSPHGADVTPDGKYIIVGGKLDTNVSVYSWEKIKAAVDAKQFASKDAYGIPILDMKQVLHKQVQLGLGPLHTQFDSKPCIAYTSLYVDSQVAKYDYCEGKVLDKLSVHYNIGHLTAMEGESAAPAGKYLIALNKLAIDRFNPVGPLHPQNHQLIDISGDKMELLYDMPLPLGEPHYAAAIAADKLKPLVRYKYGTDSRTEKDSAFAVRPGSEKIVREPGKVTVFGTVIRSHFTPEIVDVNEGDEVTFHWTNAERAEDETHGFAVSTYIGNLSLEPGKTASVTFKAERPGAFSYYCTEFCSALHLEMEGYLMVKPKGLVEQVAAKATAGAVYAKADYDKQYKTNVETQGVIDSVVKYILSTNYKDFPTVVALVDDATDQLNFLKDAKAKAEDAAKKEDWQQATLWANQWWQYQVKAADIGLRVKTYLEEHGAKTVTK
;
A
#
# COMPACT_ATOMS: atom_id res chain seq x y z
N MET A 1 12.58 57.40 -60.95
CA MET A 1 11.18 57.75 -61.30
C MET A 1 10.69 56.74 -62.33
N LYS A 2 9.49 56.19 -62.11
CA LYS A 2 8.96 54.97 -62.75
C LYS A 2 8.83 55.07 -64.28
N ALA A 3 9.26 54.01 -64.94
CA ALA A 3 9.00 53.62 -66.32
C ALA A 3 9.50 52.16 -66.45
N LEU A 4 8.98 51.23 -67.24
CA LEU A 4 8.22 51.33 -68.48
C LEU A 4 7.73 49.88 -68.84
N PHE A 5 6.56 49.83 -69.48
CA PHE A 5 6.10 48.92 -70.54
C PHE A 5 5.63 47.46 -70.34
N LYS A 6 4.58 47.23 -71.13
CA LYS A 6 3.70 46.07 -71.35
C LYS A 6 4.32 45.11 -72.40
N VAL A 7 3.89 43.84 -72.39
CA VAL A 7 3.07 43.16 -73.42
C VAL A 7 3.20 41.63 -73.25
N SER A 8 2.07 40.94 -73.45
CA SER A 8 1.77 39.51 -73.30
C SER A 8 2.47 38.58 -74.32
N VAL A 9 2.66 37.30 -73.96
CA VAL A 9 2.24 36.05 -74.68
C VAL A 9 3.04 34.80 -74.21
N ALA A 10 2.31 33.68 -74.06
CA ALA A 10 2.68 32.25 -74.16
C ALA A 10 3.38 31.49 -73.00
N ALA A 11 2.60 30.57 -72.43
CA ALA A 11 2.85 29.16 -72.15
C ALA A 11 4.29 28.65 -71.95
N GLY A 12 4.56 28.20 -70.73
CA GLY A 12 5.63 27.25 -70.41
C GLY A 12 5.21 26.43 -69.18
N ALA A 13 5.04 25.13 -69.37
CA ALA A 13 4.75 24.18 -68.31
C ALA A 13 5.85 24.22 -67.23
N LEU A 14 5.44 24.44 -65.98
CA LEU A 14 6.30 24.24 -64.82
C LEU A 14 5.52 23.41 -63.81
N LEU A 15 5.93 22.15 -63.70
CA LEU A 15 5.53 21.24 -62.65
C LEU A 15 5.79 21.89 -61.28
N CYS A 16 4.73 22.20 -60.55
CA CYS A 16 4.80 22.43 -59.12
C CYS A 16 5.00 21.08 -58.41
N PHE A 17 6.25 20.70 -58.16
CA PHE A 17 6.58 19.74 -57.10
C PHE A 17 6.27 20.40 -55.75
N ALA A 18 5.05 20.21 -55.26
CA ALA A 18 4.75 20.37 -53.84
C ALA A 18 5.36 19.17 -53.12
N GLY A 19 6.60 19.34 -52.62
CA GLY A 19 7.24 18.36 -51.75
C GLY A 19 6.47 18.28 -50.44
N ALA A 20 5.69 17.21 -50.27
CA ALA A 20 5.28 16.76 -48.96
C ALA A 20 6.55 16.36 -48.20
N ASN A 21 6.99 17.19 -47.25
CA ASN A 21 7.95 16.78 -46.23
C ASN A 21 7.25 15.74 -45.34
N VAL A 22 7.29 14.49 -45.78
CA VAL A 22 7.08 13.33 -44.92
C VAL A 22 8.24 13.38 -43.92
N PHE A 23 7.99 13.81 -42.68
CA PHE A 23 8.94 13.59 -41.60
C PHE A 23 9.17 12.08 -41.52
N ALA A 24 10.34 11.61 -41.98
CA ALA A 24 10.72 10.22 -41.83
C ALA A 24 10.65 9.86 -40.34
N ALA A 25 10.07 8.70 -40.03
CA ALA A 25 10.08 8.19 -38.66
C ALA A 25 11.54 8.08 -38.19
N GLU A 26 11.81 8.61 -37.00
CA GLU A 26 13.15 8.58 -36.40
C GLU A 26 13.61 7.12 -36.20
N SER A 27 14.85 6.79 -36.58
CA SER A 27 15.40 5.45 -36.33
C SER A 27 15.87 5.30 -34.88
N LEU A 28 16.04 4.05 -34.40
CA LEU A 28 16.62 3.81 -33.06
C LEU A 28 18.00 4.47 -32.92
N GLU A 29 18.81 4.42 -33.98
CA GLU A 29 20.15 5.04 -34.00
C GLU A 29 20.06 6.56 -33.87
N ASP A 30 19.11 7.20 -34.56
CA ASP A 30 18.87 8.64 -34.44
C ASP A 30 18.46 9.03 -33.02
N VAL A 31 17.57 8.25 -32.38
CA VAL A 31 17.15 8.47 -30.98
C VAL A 31 18.34 8.33 -30.03
N MET A 32 19.12 7.25 -30.16
CA MET A 32 20.30 7.00 -29.33
C MET A 32 21.30 8.14 -29.44
N LYS A 33 21.59 8.60 -30.66
CA LYS A 33 22.51 9.71 -30.91
C LYS A 33 21.99 11.03 -30.34
N ARG A 34 20.72 11.36 -30.58
CA ARG A 34 20.10 12.62 -30.10
C ARG A 34 20.04 12.69 -28.59
N ARG A 35 19.78 11.56 -27.93
CA ARG A 35 19.66 11.46 -26.46
C ARG A 35 20.97 11.08 -25.76
N ASN A 36 22.05 10.86 -26.51
CA ASN A 36 23.34 10.38 -26.01
C ASN A 36 23.23 9.08 -25.20
N LEU A 37 22.50 8.09 -25.72
CA LEU A 37 22.26 6.79 -25.09
C LEU A 37 23.25 5.74 -25.60
N SER A 38 23.76 4.91 -24.69
CA SER A 38 24.53 3.72 -25.00
C SER A 38 23.61 2.52 -25.31
N GLN A 39 24.18 1.45 -25.88
CA GLN A 39 23.46 0.18 -26.06
C GLN A 39 22.99 -0.42 -24.73
N LYS A 40 23.74 -0.20 -23.64
CA LYS A 40 23.36 -0.64 -22.29
C LYS A 40 22.12 0.09 -21.81
N ASP A 41 22.02 1.39 -22.05
CA ASP A 41 20.84 2.18 -21.67
C ASP A 41 19.60 1.71 -22.42
N VAL A 42 19.74 1.41 -23.72
CA VAL A 42 18.64 0.87 -24.53
C VAL A 42 18.24 -0.54 -24.07
N LEU A 43 19.21 -1.40 -23.74
CA LEU A 43 18.91 -2.74 -23.21
C LEU A 43 18.21 -2.66 -21.85
N ALA A 44 18.67 -1.79 -20.95
CA ALA A 44 18.03 -1.58 -19.66
C ALA A 44 16.59 -1.09 -19.84
N ALA A 45 16.37 -0.10 -20.73
CA ALA A 45 15.03 0.36 -21.07
C ALA A 45 14.16 -0.75 -21.67
N ALA A 46 14.70 -1.62 -22.51
CA ALA A 46 13.96 -2.76 -23.06
C ALA A 46 13.64 -3.83 -21.99
N LYS A 47 14.52 -4.05 -21.01
CA LYS A 47 14.32 -4.98 -19.89
C LYS A 47 13.26 -4.51 -18.90
N THR A 48 13.02 -3.20 -18.79
CA THR A 48 12.03 -2.61 -17.87
C THR A 48 10.77 -2.10 -18.58
N TYR A 49 10.78 -2.04 -19.91
CA TYR A 49 9.61 -1.64 -20.66
C TYR A 49 8.52 -2.72 -20.64
N VAL A 50 7.34 -2.34 -20.12
CA VAL A 50 6.12 -3.13 -20.21
C VAL A 50 5.13 -2.35 -21.11
N PRO A 51 4.68 -2.91 -22.24
CA PRO A 51 3.80 -2.21 -23.18
C PRO A 51 2.40 -1.96 -22.58
N THR A 52 1.63 -1.08 -23.21
CA THR A 52 0.22 -0.84 -22.87
C THR A 52 -0.56 -2.16 -22.82
N GLY A 53 -1.35 -2.36 -21.76
CA GLY A 53 -2.09 -3.61 -21.51
C GLY A 53 -1.23 -4.76 -20.96
N GLY A 54 0.10 -4.63 -20.97
CA GLY A 54 1.03 -5.60 -20.38
C GLY A 54 1.02 -5.57 -18.85
N ARG A 55 1.27 -6.74 -18.24
CA ARG A 55 1.37 -6.92 -16.79
C ARG A 55 2.80 -7.24 -16.38
N ASP A 56 3.21 -6.67 -15.26
CA ASP A 56 4.46 -6.96 -14.59
C ASP A 56 4.46 -8.34 -13.91
N GLU A 57 5.65 -8.85 -13.61
CA GLU A 57 5.84 -10.19 -13.06
C GLU A 57 5.71 -10.23 -11.55
N PHE A 58 6.08 -9.13 -10.87
CA PHE A 58 6.05 -9.04 -9.42
C PHE A 58 5.41 -7.72 -8.97
N LEU A 59 4.84 -7.76 -7.77
CA LEU A 59 4.46 -6.57 -7.01
C LEU A 59 5.36 -6.44 -5.78
N VAL A 60 5.65 -5.21 -5.41
CA VAL A 60 6.48 -4.85 -4.27
C VAL A 60 5.70 -3.94 -3.34
N PHE A 61 5.69 -4.28 -2.06
CA PHE A 61 5.13 -3.52 -0.95
C PHE A 61 6.27 -2.90 -0.18
N SER A 62 6.53 -1.61 -0.43
CA SER A 62 7.57 -0.85 0.25
C SER A 62 6.97 -0.07 1.40
N SER A 63 7.68 0.03 2.51
CA SER A 63 7.29 0.97 3.55
C SER A 63 7.33 2.41 3.02
N GLY A 64 6.56 3.31 3.63
CA GLY A 64 6.58 4.74 3.35
C GLY A 64 7.41 5.55 4.35
N GLY A 65 8.06 4.90 5.32
CA GLY A 65 8.74 5.57 6.43
C GLY A 65 7.79 6.46 7.21
N GLN A 66 8.28 7.65 7.57
CA GLN A 66 7.62 8.71 8.31
C GLN A 66 6.35 9.30 7.66
N SER A 67 5.94 8.80 6.49
CA SER A 67 4.64 9.12 5.89
C SER A 67 3.48 8.34 6.52
N GLY A 68 3.76 7.11 6.99
CA GLY A 68 2.76 6.23 7.60
C GLY A 68 1.96 5.34 6.64
N GLN A 69 2.25 5.38 5.33
CA GLN A 69 1.62 4.55 4.29
C GLN A 69 2.51 3.37 3.86
N VAL A 70 1.94 2.46 3.05
CA VAL A 70 2.71 1.48 2.25
C VAL A 70 2.63 1.88 0.78
N ILE A 71 3.75 1.80 0.07
CA ILE A 71 3.87 2.11 -1.36
C ILE A 71 3.85 0.79 -2.14
N VAL A 72 2.96 0.67 -3.13
CA VAL A 72 2.86 -0.50 -4.00
C VAL A 72 3.36 -0.13 -5.40
N TYR A 73 4.33 -0.88 -5.90
CA TYR A 73 4.82 -0.74 -7.27
C TYR A 73 5.12 -2.10 -7.90
N SER A 74 5.33 -2.09 -9.20
CA SER A 74 5.47 -3.30 -10.01
C SER A 74 6.90 -3.48 -10.55
N VAL A 75 7.30 -4.72 -10.82
CA VAL A 75 8.63 -5.07 -11.35
C VAL A 75 8.45 -5.99 -12.58
N PRO A 76 9.14 -5.71 -13.71
CA PRO A 76 10.31 -4.84 -13.85
C PRO A 76 10.05 -3.39 -14.24
N SER A 77 8.80 -2.96 -14.45
CA SER A 77 8.51 -1.60 -14.92
C SER A 77 8.76 -0.49 -13.91
N MET A 78 8.84 -0.83 -12.62
CA MET A 78 9.01 0.11 -11.51
C MET A 78 7.89 1.16 -11.45
N ARG A 79 6.69 0.84 -11.97
CA ARG A 79 5.54 1.74 -11.95
C ARG A 79 4.86 1.70 -10.59
N LEU A 80 4.69 2.87 -9.97
CA LEU A 80 3.83 3.06 -8.81
C LEU A 80 2.38 2.71 -9.18
N LEU A 81 1.75 1.85 -8.40
CA LEU A 81 0.38 1.37 -8.64
C LEU A 81 -0.61 1.89 -7.60
N LYS A 82 -0.20 1.95 -6.33
CA LYS A 82 -1.08 2.33 -5.22
C LYS A 82 -0.27 2.80 -4.00
N TYR A 83 -0.84 3.69 -3.22
CA TYR A 83 -0.47 3.87 -1.81
C TYR A 83 -1.54 3.18 -0.97
N ILE A 84 -1.17 2.48 0.10
CA ILE A 84 -2.13 1.92 1.05
C ILE A 84 -2.11 2.80 2.29
N ALA A 85 -3.27 3.35 2.65
CA ALA A 85 -3.41 4.14 3.86
C ALA A 85 -3.38 3.23 5.10
N VAL A 86 -2.54 3.56 6.09
CA VAL A 86 -2.35 2.73 7.29
C VAL A 86 -2.46 3.56 8.55
N PHE A 87 -1.39 4.29 8.91
CA PHE A 87 -1.30 5.00 10.19
C PHE A 87 -1.69 6.48 10.09
N THR A 88 -1.84 6.98 8.87
CA THR A 88 -2.18 8.36 8.55
C THR A 88 -3.43 8.43 7.69
N PRO A 89 -4.27 9.48 7.85
CA PRO A 89 -5.35 9.74 6.91
C PRO A 89 -4.85 9.93 5.49
N GLU A 90 -5.60 9.42 4.51
CA GLU A 90 -5.30 9.50 3.08
C GLU A 90 -6.55 9.97 2.32
N PRO A 91 -6.64 11.27 1.98
CA PRO A 91 -7.90 11.88 1.54
C PRO A 91 -8.45 11.32 0.24
N TRP A 92 -7.62 10.94 -0.74
CA TRP A 92 -8.17 10.41 -2.00
C TRP A 92 -8.82 9.03 -1.81
N GLN A 93 -8.33 8.22 -0.87
CA GLN A 93 -8.94 6.93 -0.49
C GLN A 93 -10.13 7.09 0.48
N GLY A 94 -10.35 8.30 0.98
CA GLY A 94 -11.28 8.59 2.06
C GLY A 94 -10.90 8.01 3.43
N TYR A 95 -9.73 7.37 3.55
CA TYR A 95 -9.27 6.77 4.80
C TYR A 95 -8.94 7.84 5.83
N GLY A 96 -9.52 7.72 7.03
CA GLY A 96 -9.51 8.74 8.08
C GLY A 96 -10.60 9.80 7.95
N TYR A 97 -11.40 9.77 6.87
CA TYR A 97 -12.49 10.71 6.62
C TYR A 97 -13.87 10.05 6.72
N ASP A 98 -13.99 8.77 6.37
CA ASP A 98 -15.16 7.94 6.66
C ASP A 98 -15.19 7.41 8.12
N ASP A 99 -16.38 7.10 8.62
CA ASP A 99 -16.58 6.66 10.01
C ASP A 99 -15.98 5.27 10.26
N GLU A 100 -15.96 4.40 9.25
CA GLU A 100 -15.41 3.06 9.35
C GLU A 100 -13.88 3.08 9.51
N SER A 101 -13.16 3.87 8.70
CA SER A 101 -11.69 4.02 8.78
C SER A 101 -11.24 4.83 10.00
N LYS A 102 -12.03 5.83 10.45
CA LYS A 102 -11.79 6.50 11.74
C LYS A 102 -11.80 5.51 12.91
N LYS A 103 -12.65 4.48 12.87
CA LYS A 103 -12.63 3.40 13.88
C LYS A 103 -11.36 2.57 13.80
N ILE A 104 -10.83 2.31 12.60
CA ILE A 104 -9.54 1.62 12.43
C ILE A 104 -8.40 2.44 13.04
N LEU A 105 -8.29 3.72 12.66
CA LEU A 105 -7.28 4.63 13.23
C LEU A 105 -7.39 4.76 14.75
N ALA A 106 -8.61 4.78 15.29
CA ALA A 106 -8.84 4.84 16.73
C ALA A 106 -8.33 3.60 17.49
N GLN A 107 -8.20 2.43 16.84
CA GLN A 107 -7.58 1.25 17.47
C GLN A 107 -6.10 1.49 17.78
N GLY A 108 -5.44 2.35 17.00
CA GLY A 108 -4.05 2.77 17.19
C GLY A 108 -3.86 3.88 18.21
N GLN A 109 -4.87 4.19 19.03
CA GLN A 109 -4.71 5.15 20.13
C GLN A 109 -3.69 4.67 21.15
N ILE A 110 -2.91 5.60 21.68
CA ILE A 110 -1.94 5.36 22.74
C ILE A 110 -2.27 6.30 23.89
N ASP A 111 -2.58 5.73 25.05
CA ASP A 111 -2.86 6.45 26.30
C ASP A 111 -3.90 7.57 26.13
N GLY A 112 -4.96 7.28 25.36
CA GLY A 112 -6.06 8.21 25.06
C GLY A 112 -5.74 9.29 24.03
N ARG A 113 -4.60 9.20 23.35
CA ARG A 113 -4.17 10.14 22.30
C ARG A 113 -4.22 9.48 20.93
N ASN A 114 -4.59 10.27 19.92
CA ASN A 114 -4.56 9.85 18.52
C ASN A 114 -3.21 10.27 17.90
N PRO A 115 -2.33 9.32 17.51
CA PRO A 115 -1.22 9.65 16.63
C PRO A 115 -1.77 10.11 15.28
N ASN A 116 -1.26 11.22 14.76
CA ASN A 116 -1.63 11.79 13.46
C ASN A 116 -0.58 11.54 12.37
N TRP A 117 0.43 10.72 12.69
CA TRP A 117 1.53 10.31 11.81
C TRP A 117 1.95 8.88 12.16
N GLY A 118 2.82 8.29 11.35
CA GLY A 118 3.44 6.99 11.62
C GLY A 118 4.75 6.86 10.86
N ASP A 119 5.60 5.94 11.31
CA ASP A 119 6.90 5.64 10.75
C ASP A 119 6.95 4.16 10.36
N THR A 120 6.56 3.87 9.11
CA THR A 120 6.44 2.50 8.59
C THR A 120 7.80 1.95 8.18
N HIS A 121 8.18 0.80 8.75
CA HIS A 121 9.51 0.23 8.51
C HIS A 121 9.50 -1.05 7.69
N HIS A 122 8.91 -2.11 8.23
CA HIS A 122 9.08 -3.46 7.73
C HIS A 122 7.72 -4.02 7.31
N PRO A 123 7.43 -4.11 6.01
CA PRO A 123 6.28 -4.86 5.50
C PRO A 123 6.58 -6.36 5.51
N GLY A 124 5.70 -7.16 6.10
CA GLY A 124 5.78 -8.63 6.12
C GLY A 124 4.57 -9.26 5.43
N LEU A 125 4.81 -10.13 4.45
CA LEU A 125 3.72 -10.85 3.76
C LEU A 125 3.27 -12.05 4.59
N SER A 126 1.98 -12.40 4.53
CA SER A 126 1.55 -13.70 5.05
C SER A 126 2.18 -14.85 4.28
N GLU A 127 2.46 -15.93 4.99
CA GLU A 127 3.16 -17.11 4.49
C GLU A 127 2.39 -18.40 4.79
N THR A 128 2.56 -19.37 3.89
CA THR A 128 2.17 -20.76 4.07
C THR A 128 3.38 -21.64 3.75
N GLY A 129 3.88 -22.38 4.75
CA GLY A 129 5.08 -23.20 4.61
C GLY A 129 6.35 -22.38 4.25
N GLY A 130 6.45 -21.16 4.75
CA GLY A 130 7.58 -20.25 4.51
C GLY A 130 7.49 -19.49 3.19
N LYS A 131 6.36 -19.56 2.48
CA LYS A 131 6.19 -18.98 1.14
C LYS A 131 5.09 -17.93 1.15
N PRO A 132 5.33 -16.71 0.62
CA PRO A 132 4.29 -15.70 0.47
C PRO A 132 3.09 -16.26 -0.28
N ASP A 133 1.90 -16.01 0.27
CA ASP A 133 0.64 -16.53 -0.27
C ASP A 133 -0.32 -15.43 -0.75
N GLY A 134 0.01 -14.17 -0.48
CA GLY A 134 -0.70 -13.02 -1.05
C GLY A 134 -2.07 -12.74 -0.43
N GLU A 135 -2.34 -13.22 0.79
CA GLU A 135 -3.60 -12.95 1.49
C GLU A 135 -3.56 -11.68 2.35
N PHE A 136 -2.48 -11.51 3.12
CA PHE A 136 -2.32 -10.39 4.06
C PHE A 136 -0.93 -9.78 3.99
N LEU A 137 -0.86 -8.52 4.42
CA LEU A 137 0.36 -7.78 4.64
C LEU A 137 0.32 -7.20 6.06
N PHE A 138 1.42 -7.32 6.78
CA PHE A 138 1.64 -6.71 8.08
C PHE A 138 2.61 -5.55 7.92
N ILE A 139 2.43 -4.47 8.68
CA ILE A 139 3.35 -3.33 8.69
C ILE A 139 3.39 -2.72 10.08
N ASN A 140 4.58 -2.33 10.54
CA ASN A 140 4.78 -1.74 11.86
C ASN A 140 4.90 -0.22 11.83
N ASP A 141 4.81 0.41 13.00
CA ASP A 141 5.06 1.83 13.23
C ASP A 141 6.11 2.02 14.32
N LYS A 142 7.34 2.33 13.90
CA LYS A 142 8.46 2.57 14.83
C LYS A 142 8.18 3.67 15.84
N ALA A 143 7.54 4.74 15.40
CA ALA A 143 7.38 5.95 16.19
C ALA A 143 6.36 5.78 17.32
N ASN A 144 5.32 4.98 17.08
CA ASN A 144 4.29 4.65 18.05
C ASN A 144 4.06 3.14 17.94
N PRO A 145 4.53 2.31 18.88
CA PRO A 145 4.65 0.86 18.68
C PRO A 145 3.29 0.23 18.39
N ARG A 146 3.03 0.02 17.09
CA ARG A 146 1.73 -0.36 16.52
C ARG A 146 1.98 -1.23 15.31
N ILE A 147 1.23 -2.33 15.20
CA ILE A 147 1.19 -3.15 13.98
C ILE A 147 -0.17 -3.01 13.32
N ALA A 148 -0.16 -2.92 12.00
CA ALA A 148 -1.36 -2.98 11.18
C ALA A 148 -1.45 -4.30 10.40
N VAL A 149 -2.68 -4.77 10.19
CA VAL A 149 -3.01 -5.87 9.29
C VAL A 149 -3.73 -5.30 8.07
N ILE A 150 -3.26 -5.64 6.87
CA ILE A 150 -3.81 -5.21 5.58
C ILE A 150 -4.27 -6.46 4.83
N SER A 151 -5.48 -6.43 4.28
CA SER A 151 -5.94 -7.47 3.35
C SER A 151 -5.42 -7.17 1.95
N LEU A 152 -4.82 -8.16 1.29
CA LEU A 152 -4.36 -8.03 -0.09
C LEU A 152 -5.43 -8.38 -1.12
N LYS A 153 -6.66 -8.71 -0.67
CA LYS A 153 -7.82 -8.85 -1.55
C LYS A 153 -8.27 -7.50 -2.10
N ASP A 154 -8.16 -6.43 -1.33
CA ASP A 154 -8.58 -5.09 -1.75
C ASP A 154 -7.60 -3.98 -1.35
N PHE A 155 -6.48 -4.37 -0.73
CA PHE A 155 -5.41 -3.48 -0.28
C PHE A 155 -5.90 -2.48 0.77
N GLU A 156 -6.73 -2.95 1.71
CA GLU A 156 -7.30 -2.14 2.80
C GLU A 156 -6.80 -2.57 4.18
N THR A 157 -6.50 -1.56 5.02
CA THR A 157 -6.13 -1.75 6.43
C THR A 157 -7.34 -2.23 7.24
N ARG A 158 -7.17 -3.34 7.96
CA ARG A 158 -8.21 -4.09 8.70
C ARG A 158 -8.19 -3.88 10.18
N GLN A 159 -7.00 -3.69 10.71
CA GLN A 159 -6.77 -3.60 12.13
C GLN A 159 -5.49 -2.83 12.39
N ILE A 160 -5.48 -2.06 13.46
CA ILE A 160 -4.27 -1.54 14.09
C ILE A 160 -4.25 -2.05 15.52
N VAL A 161 -3.12 -2.58 15.97
CA VAL A 161 -2.91 -3.03 17.35
C VAL A 161 -1.77 -2.21 17.93
N THR A 162 -2.04 -1.50 19.02
CA THR A 162 -1.02 -0.82 19.82
C THR A 162 -0.36 -1.80 20.78
N ASN A 163 0.97 -1.82 20.82
CA ASN A 163 1.68 -2.55 21.86
C ASN A 163 1.47 -1.87 23.23
N PRO A 164 0.95 -2.57 24.25
CA PRO A 164 0.60 -1.95 25.53
C PRO A 164 1.79 -1.84 26.50
N ILE A 165 2.93 -2.47 26.21
CA ILE A 165 4.08 -2.51 27.11
C ILE A 165 5.29 -1.72 26.62
N MET A 166 5.48 -1.60 25.30
CA MET A 166 6.64 -0.93 24.69
C MET A 166 6.39 0.55 24.42
N GLN A 167 7.47 1.32 24.25
CA GLN A 167 7.47 2.75 23.89
C GLN A 167 7.92 3.01 22.46
N SER A 168 8.68 2.09 21.87
CA SER A 168 9.25 2.19 20.53
C SER A 168 9.50 0.77 20.02
N GLU A 169 9.34 0.56 18.72
CA GLU A 169 9.64 -0.70 18.05
C GLU A 169 10.53 -0.48 16.83
N HIS A 170 11.11 -1.54 16.25
CA HIS A 170 11.79 -1.43 14.95
C HIS A 170 11.65 -2.68 14.08
N GLY A 171 12.42 -3.75 14.33
CA GLY A 171 12.44 -4.99 13.53
C GLY A 171 11.19 -5.83 13.69
N GLY A 172 10.05 -5.26 13.31
CA GLY A 172 8.72 -5.83 13.42
C GLY A 172 8.19 -6.39 12.11
N THR A 173 7.13 -7.16 12.24
CA THR A 173 6.33 -7.84 11.22
C THR A 173 6.93 -9.00 10.41
N PHE A 174 8.10 -9.49 10.80
CA PHE A 174 8.55 -10.81 10.35
C PHE A 174 7.56 -11.88 10.86
N VAL A 175 7.13 -12.77 9.97
CA VAL A 175 6.11 -13.78 10.29
C VAL A 175 6.73 -15.17 10.41
N THR A 176 6.17 -15.98 11.31
CA THR A 176 6.47 -17.42 11.31
C THR A 176 6.05 -18.08 9.99
N PRO A 177 6.60 -19.24 9.59
CA PRO A 177 6.38 -19.83 8.26
C PRO A 177 4.92 -20.09 7.83
N ASN A 178 3.97 -20.12 8.77
CA ASN A 178 2.54 -20.26 8.49
C ASN A 178 1.72 -19.04 8.95
N SER A 179 2.41 -17.92 9.20
CA SER A 179 1.87 -16.71 9.83
C SER A 179 1.06 -16.99 11.09
N GLU A 180 1.53 -17.91 11.94
CA GLU A 180 0.92 -18.16 13.24
C GLU A 180 1.13 -17.00 14.21
N TYR A 181 2.31 -16.38 14.11
CA TYR A 181 2.71 -15.20 14.86
C TYR A 181 3.39 -14.16 13.98
N VAL A 182 3.16 -12.89 14.32
CA VAL A 182 3.84 -11.70 13.79
C VAL A 182 4.77 -11.16 14.88
N ILE A 183 6.06 -11.01 14.59
CA ILE A 183 7.08 -10.64 15.58
C ILE A 183 7.19 -9.12 15.65
N GLU A 184 7.28 -8.56 16.86
CA GLU A 184 7.49 -7.12 17.11
C GLU A 184 8.61 -6.96 18.15
N ALA A 185 9.69 -6.25 17.82
CA ALA A 185 10.82 -6.04 18.73
C ALA A 185 10.93 -4.58 19.17
N ALA A 186 11.14 -4.35 20.48
CA ALA A 186 11.44 -3.03 21.01
C ALA A 186 12.75 -2.51 20.41
N GLN A 187 12.82 -1.27 19.90
CA GLN A 187 14.13 -0.74 19.53
C GLN A 187 14.84 -0.22 20.77
N TYR A 188 14.28 0.82 21.37
CA TYR A 188 14.88 1.46 22.53
C TYR A 188 14.29 0.87 23.82
N PRO A 189 15.13 0.46 24.79
CA PRO A 189 14.64 -0.08 26.03
C PRO A 189 13.92 0.99 26.85
N GLY A 190 12.86 0.57 27.54
CA GLY A 190 11.99 1.44 28.33
C GLY A 190 11.50 0.75 29.60
N VAL A 191 10.80 1.48 30.46
CA VAL A 191 10.08 0.87 31.59
C VAL A 191 8.81 0.23 31.05
N LEU A 192 8.75 -1.11 31.03
CA LEU A 192 7.61 -1.83 30.46
C LEU A 192 6.28 -1.36 31.07
N GLY A 193 5.29 -1.17 30.21
CA GLY A 193 3.99 -0.60 30.59
C GLY A 193 3.95 0.93 30.53
N ARG A 194 4.91 1.56 29.85
CA ARG A 194 5.01 3.03 29.68
C ARG A 194 5.15 3.80 31.00
N GLY A 195 5.88 3.21 31.96
CA GLY A 195 6.15 3.80 33.27
C GLY A 195 7.32 4.79 33.26
N TYR A 196 7.64 5.32 34.45
CA TYR A 196 8.78 6.19 34.69
C TYR A 196 9.79 5.53 35.65
N ALA A 197 11.07 5.66 35.34
CA ALA A 197 12.19 5.42 36.23
C ALA A 197 13.32 6.39 35.88
N PRO A 198 14.13 6.86 36.86
CA PRO A 198 15.30 7.66 36.56
C PRO A 198 16.36 6.82 35.83
N LEU A 199 17.17 7.45 34.95
CA LEU A 199 18.24 6.76 34.23
C LEU A 199 19.32 6.16 35.14
N SER A 200 19.42 6.59 36.40
CA SER A 200 20.28 5.95 37.41
C SER A 200 19.88 4.50 37.71
N GLU A 201 18.66 4.11 37.34
CA GLU A 201 18.10 2.77 37.52
C GLU A 201 17.93 2.05 36.16
N PHE A 202 18.70 2.44 35.13
CA PHE A 202 18.55 1.91 33.78
C PHE A 202 18.72 0.39 33.74
N ASN A 203 19.74 -0.15 34.41
CA ASN A 203 19.98 -1.59 34.42
C ASN A 203 18.90 -2.35 35.20
N GLU A 204 18.31 -1.74 36.20
CA GLU A 204 17.37 -2.37 37.11
C GLU A 204 15.94 -2.33 36.58
N LYS A 205 15.52 -1.23 35.94
CA LYS A 205 14.11 -0.98 35.59
C LYS A 205 13.80 -0.84 34.10
N PHE A 206 14.78 -0.56 33.24
CA PHE A 206 14.54 -0.49 31.79
C PHE A 206 14.71 -1.88 31.19
N ARG A 207 13.94 -2.19 30.15
CA ARG A 207 13.95 -3.48 29.46
C ARG A 207 13.70 -3.32 27.98
N GLY A 208 14.27 -4.22 27.20
CA GLY A 208 13.77 -4.56 25.87
C GLY A 208 12.64 -5.57 25.97
N ALA A 209 11.96 -5.82 24.87
CA ALA A 209 10.97 -6.89 24.77
C ALA A 209 10.79 -7.33 23.32
N ILE A 210 10.38 -8.59 23.14
CA ILE A 210 9.87 -9.09 21.87
C ILE A 210 8.46 -9.58 22.08
N THR A 211 7.53 -9.13 21.24
CA THR A 211 6.12 -9.51 21.26
C THR A 211 5.85 -10.44 20.09
N TYR A 212 5.12 -11.51 20.37
CA TYR A 212 4.61 -12.44 19.38
C TYR A 212 3.09 -12.24 19.30
N TRP A 213 2.64 -11.56 18.26
CA TRP A 213 1.23 -11.32 17.99
C TRP A 213 0.61 -12.53 17.33
N LYS A 214 -0.31 -13.21 18.04
CA LYS A 214 -1.03 -14.35 17.48
C LYS A 214 -1.92 -13.86 16.35
N PHE A 215 -1.73 -14.39 15.15
CA PHE A 215 -2.60 -14.07 14.02
C PHE A 215 -3.70 -15.13 13.88
N ASP A 216 -4.95 -14.67 13.85
CA ASP A 216 -6.13 -15.46 13.51
C ASP A 216 -6.41 -15.26 12.02
N ARG A 217 -5.87 -16.16 11.22
CA ARG A 217 -5.93 -16.10 9.76
C ARG A 217 -7.36 -16.14 9.21
N GLU A 218 -8.25 -16.90 9.84
CA GLU A 218 -9.66 -16.98 9.41
C GLU A 218 -10.38 -15.64 9.60
N LYS A 219 -10.07 -14.92 10.68
CA LYS A 219 -10.62 -13.59 10.93
C LYS A 219 -9.86 -12.48 10.20
N GLY A 220 -8.64 -12.74 9.75
CA GLY A 220 -7.75 -11.73 9.20
C GLY A 220 -7.34 -10.67 10.23
N GLN A 221 -7.17 -11.09 11.50
CA GLN A 221 -6.91 -10.19 12.63
C GLN A 221 -5.92 -10.80 13.63
N ILE A 222 -5.18 -9.95 14.33
CA ILE A 222 -4.39 -10.30 15.50
C ILE A 222 -5.32 -10.55 16.70
N ASP A 223 -5.15 -11.70 17.36
CA ASP A 223 -5.77 -12.07 18.63
C ASP A 223 -4.85 -11.64 19.78
N THR A 224 -5.09 -10.42 20.29
CA THR A 224 -4.29 -9.85 21.39
C THR A 224 -4.40 -10.66 22.69
N GLY A 225 -5.47 -11.43 22.88
CA GLY A 225 -5.68 -12.27 24.06
C GLY A 225 -4.84 -13.56 24.08
N LYS A 226 -4.30 -13.97 22.92
CA LYS A 226 -3.37 -15.11 22.77
C LYS A 226 -1.96 -14.69 22.38
N SER A 227 -1.72 -13.38 22.40
CA SER A 227 -0.42 -12.78 22.14
C SER A 227 0.34 -12.63 23.44
N PHE A 228 1.67 -12.67 23.38
CA PHE A 228 2.52 -12.57 24.56
C PHE A 228 3.83 -11.87 24.21
N SER A 229 4.54 -11.37 25.23
CA SER A 229 5.88 -10.83 25.08
C SER A 229 6.88 -11.58 25.96
N ILE A 230 8.15 -11.52 25.58
CA ILE A 230 9.29 -11.96 26.38
C ILE A 230 10.11 -10.72 26.75
N GLU A 231 10.34 -10.55 28.05
CA GLU A 231 11.21 -9.49 28.57
C GLU A 231 12.67 -9.79 28.22
N LEU A 232 13.38 -8.78 27.70
CA LEU A 232 14.80 -8.84 27.38
C LEU A 232 15.61 -7.84 28.22
N PRO A 233 16.94 -8.03 28.33
CA PRO A 233 17.83 -7.00 28.87
C PRO A 233 17.60 -5.64 28.20
N PRO A 234 17.96 -4.52 28.85
CA PRO A 234 17.88 -3.17 28.26
C PRO A 234 18.97 -2.92 27.22
N TYR A 235 19.16 -3.87 26.31
CA TYR A 235 19.87 -3.66 25.06
C TYR A 235 18.93 -2.98 24.08
N THR A 236 19.50 -2.28 23.11
CA THR A 236 18.73 -1.73 22.01
C THR A 236 18.57 -2.82 20.95
N GLN A 237 17.40 -3.47 20.86
CA GLN A 237 17.18 -4.50 19.83
C GLN A 237 16.96 -3.85 18.46
N ASP A 238 17.13 -4.64 17.41
CA ASP A 238 17.08 -4.14 16.04
C ASP A 238 16.17 -4.99 15.15
N LEU A 239 16.72 -5.78 14.23
CA LEU A 239 15.99 -6.60 13.27
C LEU A 239 15.67 -7.98 13.85
N SER A 240 14.55 -8.54 13.41
CA SER A 240 14.16 -9.91 13.71
C SER A 240 14.00 -10.72 12.44
N ASP A 241 14.07 -12.05 12.52
CA ASP A 241 13.52 -12.96 11.51
C ASP A 241 13.09 -14.27 12.17
N ALA A 242 12.10 -14.93 11.58
CA ALA A 242 11.61 -16.22 12.01
C ALA A 242 12.42 -17.35 11.38
N GLY A 243 12.69 -18.39 12.18
CA GLY A 243 13.29 -19.62 11.70
C GLY A 243 12.41 -20.34 10.68
N LYS A 244 13.05 -21.03 9.75
CA LYS A 244 12.43 -21.74 8.63
C LYS A 244 12.97 -23.17 8.61
N GLY A 245 12.29 -24.11 7.96
CA GLY A 245 12.77 -25.49 7.84
C GLY A 245 13.25 -26.09 9.18
N PRO A 246 14.53 -26.45 9.33
CA PRO A 246 15.05 -27.03 10.58
C PRO A 246 15.11 -26.06 11.76
N SER A 247 15.09 -24.74 11.52
CA SER A 247 15.04 -23.70 12.56
C SER A 247 13.62 -23.22 12.90
N ASP A 248 12.59 -23.79 12.26
CA ASP A 248 11.19 -23.50 12.61
C ASP A 248 10.93 -23.74 14.12
N GLY A 249 10.10 -22.87 14.70
CA GLY A 249 9.87 -22.78 16.14
C GLY A 249 10.84 -21.86 16.89
N TRP A 250 11.83 -21.29 16.20
CA TRP A 250 12.77 -20.30 16.74
C TRP A 250 12.70 -18.98 15.98
N SER A 251 13.18 -17.90 16.60
CA SER A 251 13.36 -16.59 15.99
C SER A 251 14.68 -15.98 16.46
N PHE A 252 15.17 -15.03 15.67
CA PHE A 252 16.47 -14.42 15.85
C PHE A 252 16.30 -12.91 15.86
N THR A 253 16.78 -12.22 16.90
CA THR A 253 16.68 -10.76 17.01
C THR A 253 17.98 -10.18 17.51
N ASN A 254 18.61 -9.31 16.73
CA ASN A 254 19.91 -8.74 17.07
C ASN A 254 19.79 -7.47 17.92
N SER A 255 20.94 -6.96 18.38
CA SER A 255 21.02 -5.71 19.16
C SER A 255 22.27 -4.92 18.83
N PHE A 256 22.25 -3.60 19.03
CA PHE A 256 23.39 -2.74 18.66
C PHE A 256 23.92 -1.83 19.78
N CYS A 257 23.39 -1.97 21.01
CA CYS A 257 23.88 -1.25 22.18
C CYS A 257 23.80 -2.13 23.44
N ALA A 258 24.58 -3.21 23.46
CA ALA A 258 24.70 -4.09 24.62
C ALA A 258 25.45 -3.43 25.80
N GLU A 259 26.15 -2.32 25.53
CA GLU A 259 26.80 -1.45 26.51
C GLU A 259 25.83 -0.85 27.51
N ARG A 260 24.56 -0.68 27.13
CA ARG A 260 23.52 -0.01 27.94
C ARG A 260 23.89 1.44 28.25
N TYR A 261 24.48 2.12 27.26
CA TYR A 261 24.91 3.51 27.39
C TYR A 261 23.70 4.45 27.34
N VAL A 262 23.64 5.41 28.29
CA VAL A 262 22.49 6.33 28.46
C VAL A 262 22.80 7.80 28.16
N GLY A 263 23.95 8.09 27.55
CA GLY A 263 24.31 9.45 27.13
C GLY A 263 24.62 10.43 28.27
N GLY A 264 24.60 11.72 27.93
CA GLY A 264 24.85 12.86 28.84
C GLY A 264 25.83 13.89 28.27
N ILE A 265 25.63 14.32 27.02
CA ILE A 265 26.54 15.25 26.33
C ILE A 265 26.63 16.60 27.06
N GLU A 266 25.54 17.05 27.68
CA GLU A 266 25.45 18.26 28.51
C GLU A 266 26.26 18.15 29.81
N GLN A 267 26.59 16.92 30.21
CA GLN A 267 27.44 16.61 31.37
C GLN A 267 28.90 16.34 30.95
N GLY A 268 29.25 16.60 29.68
CA GLY A 268 30.59 16.37 29.13
C GLY A 268 30.89 14.92 28.76
N LYS A 269 29.88 14.05 28.68
CA LYS A 269 30.06 12.66 28.23
C LYS A 269 30.02 12.57 26.69
N PRO A 270 30.58 11.50 26.10
CA PRO A 270 30.41 11.23 24.68
C PRO A 270 28.94 11.12 24.24
N PRO A 271 28.62 11.40 22.96
CA PRO A 271 27.29 11.19 22.42
C PRO A 271 26.92 9.69 22.36
N PHE A 272 25.65 9.38 22.10
CA PHE A 272 25.11 8.02 22.20
C PHE A 272 25.82 7.03 21.28
N GLU A 273 26.08 7.41 20.02
CA GLU A 273 26.70 6.55 19.03
C GLU A 273 28.09 6.08 19.48
N ALA A 274 28.87 6.97 20.12
CA ALA A 274 30.21 6.61 20.61
C ALA A 274 30.15 5.62 21.78
N GLY A 275 29.17 5.77 22.67
CA GLY A 275 29.03 4.89 23.84
C GLY A 275 28.36 3.55 23.53
N CYS A 276 27.41 3.52 22.59
CA CYS A 276 26.76 2.29 22.09
C CYS A 276 27.59 1.53 21.04
N SER A 277 28.77 2.04 20.69
CA SER A 277 29.71 1.34 19.81
C SER A 277 31.06 1.15 20.52
N ALA A 278 31.07 0.98 21.83
CA ALA A 278 32.31 0.84 22.59
C ALA A 278 32.79 -0.62 22.62
N ASN A 279 31.86 -1.58 22.75
CA ASN A 279 32.17 -3.01 22.75
C ASN A 279 32.60 -3.48 21.35
N ASP A 280 33.35 -4.58 21.29
CA ASP A 280 33.71 -5.23 20.02
C ASP A 280 32.57 -6.07 19.44
N ALA A 281 31.58 -6.43 20.26
CA ALA A 281 30.42 -7.21 19.85
C ALA A 281 29.19 -6.89 20.71
N ASP A 282 28.03 -7.05 20.10
CA ASP A 282 26.71 -7.04 20.72
C ASP A 282 26.11 -8.46 20.71
N PHE A 283 24.79 -8.60 20.82
CA PHE A 283 24.14 -9.91 20.96
C PHE A 283 22.98 -10.18 20.01
N LEU A 284 23.08 -11.32 19.32
CA LEU A 284 21.99 -12.01 18.66
C LEU A 284 21.21 -12.80 19.70
N HIS A 285 19.94 -12.47 19.90
CA HIS A 285 19.02 -13.22 20.73
C HIS A 285 18.45 -14.39 19.92
N VAL A 286 18.66 -15.61 20.41
CA VAL A 286 18.12 -16.85 19.84
C VAL A 286 16.97 -17.31 20.72
N ILE A 287 15.75 -17.28 20.20
CA ILE A 287 14.53 -17.41 21.01
C ILE A 287 13.66 -18.56 20.52
N ASN A 288 13.28 -19.46 21.43
CA ASN A 288 12.32 -20.53 21.15
C ASN A 288 10.90 -20.02 21.35
N TRP A 289 10.37 -19.29 20.37
CA TRP A 289 9.04 -18.69 20.46
C TRP A 289 7.93 -19.74 20.57
N LYS A 290 8.11 -20.92 19.97
CA LYS A 290 7.11 -21.99 20.01
C LYS A 290 6.93 -22.54 21.41
N LYS A 291 8.04 -22.81 22.10
CA LYS A 291 8.03 -23.17 23.51
C LYS A 291 7.56 -22.00 24.38
N ALA A 292 7.91 -20.75 24.03
CA ALA A 292 7.43 -19.58 24.76
C ALA A 292 5.89 -19.46 24.70
N ALA A 293 5.28 -19.76 23.54
CA ALA A 293 3.82 -19.81 23.42
C ALA A 293 3.18 -20.86 24.34
N GLU A 294 3.80 -22.04 24.49
CA GLU A 294 3.37 -23.07 25.45
C GLU A 294 3.50 -22.59 26.90
N VAL A 295 4.60 -21.92 27.24
CA VAL A 295 4.84 -21.33 28.58
C VAL A 295 3.81 -20.23 28.90
N ALA A 296 3.51 -19.37 27.94
CA ALA A 296 2.48 -18.34 28.07
C ALA A 296 1.09 -18.95 28.24
N ALA A 297 0.73 -19.93 27.41
CA ALA A 297 -0.55 -20.63 27.51
C ALA A 297 -0.71 -21.40 28.84
N ALA A 298 0.39 -21.84 29.45
CA ALA A 298 0.39 -22.44 30.79
C ALA A 298 0.24 -21.41 31.92
N GLY A 299 0.12 -20.11 31.62
CA GLY A 299 -0.07 -19.04 32.59
C GLY A 299 1.20 -18.64 33.36
N LYS A 300 2.39 -19.01 32.85
CA LYS A 300 3.68 -18.61 33.45
C LYS A 300 4.09 -17.20 33.00
N THR A 301 3.17 -16.26 33.16
CA THR A 301 3.29 -14.87 32.73
C THR A 301 2.91 -13.93 33.87
N THR A 302 3.35 -12.68 33.76
CA THR A 302 2.79 -11.58 34.53
C THR A 302 2.02 -10.66 33.58
N LYS A 303 1.00 -9.98 34.10
CA LYS A 303 0.22 -9.02 33.32
C LYS A 303 0.82 -7.62 33.46
N ILE A 304 1.16 -7.00 32.33
CA ILE A 304 1.52 -5.58 32.24
C ILE A 304 0.53 -4.91 31.28
N ASN A 305 -0.24 -3.95 31.78
CA ASN A 305 -1.33 -3.30 31.02
C ASN A 305 -2.29 -4.31 30.33
N GLY A 306 -2.57 -5.44 31.00
CA GLY A 306 -3.45 -6.51 30.48
C GLY A 306 -2.79 -7.50 29.52
N HIS A 307 -1.55 -7.26 29.10
CA HIS A 307 -0.78 -8.12 28.20
C HIS A 307 0.06 -9.14 28.95
N ASP A 308 0.18 -10.36 28.40
CA ASP A 308 0.98 -11.43 28.98
C ASP A 308 2.47 -11.24 28.70
N VAL A 309 3.27 -11.16 29.76
CA VAL A 309 4.71 -11.00 29.67
C VAL A 309 5.40 -12.15 30.40
N ILE A 310 6.22 -12.90 29.67
CA ILE A 310 7.14 -13.87 30.24
C ILE A 310 8.35 -13.08 30.76
N SER A 311 8.55 -13.13 32.08
CA SER A 311 9.70 -12.46 32.69
C SER A 311 11.01 -13.07 32.24
N MET A 312 12.08 -12.28 32.28
CA MET A 312 13.41 -12.74 31.86
C MET A 312 13.87 -13.97 32.66
N GLN A 313 13.59 -14.01 33.97
CA GLN A 313 13.93 -15.17 34.81
C GLN A 313 13.15 -16.42 34.42
N THR A 314 11.87 -16.27 34.05
CA THR A 314 11.06 -17.38 33.55
C THR A 314 11.61 -17.86 32.21
N ALA A 315 11.95 -16.94 31.31
CA ALA A 315 12.54 -17.26 30.02
C ALA A 315 13.87 -18.03 30.16
N ILE A 316 14.73 -17.64 31.11
CA ILE A 316 15.98 -18.35 31.40
C ILE A 316 15.69 -19.73 32.00
N ALA A 317 14.80 -19.82 33.00
CA ALA A 317 14.48 -21.07 33.69
C ALA A 317 13.86 -22.11 32.75
N GLU A 318 13.04 -21.66 31.80
CA GLU A 318 12.40 -22.49 30.79
C GLU A 318 13.28 -22.70 29.55
N GLY A 319 14.47 -22.07 29.46
CA GLY A 319 15.38 -22.22 28.31
C GLY A 319 14.79 -21.66 27.01
N LEU A 320 14.19 -20.48 27.08
CA LEU A 320 13.55 -19.82 25.94
C LEU A 320 14.48 -18.88 25.18
N VAL A 321 15.50 -18.32 25.85
CA VAL A 321 16.38 -17.29 25.28
C VAL A 321 17.85 -17.62 25.52
N TYR A 322 18.65 -17.41 24.47
CA TYR A 322 20.11 -17.56 24.46
C TYR A 322 20.71 -16.38 23.69
N LEU A 323 22.00 -16.09 23.93
CA LEU A 323 22.72 -15.04 23.23
C LEU A 323 23.90 -15.60 22.43
N ILE A 324 24.20 -14.98 21.30
CA ILE A 324 25.44 -15.19 20.53
C ILE A 324 26.08 -13.83 20.30
N ALA A 325 27.39 -13.72 20.50
CA ALA A 325 28.10 -12.47 20.21
C ALA A 325 28.11 -12.16 18.69
N GLU A 326 27.92 -10.89 18.34
CA GLU A 326 27.87 -10.39 16.96
C GLU A 326 28.64 -9.05 16.79
N PRO A 327 29.72 -9.02 15.99
CA PRO A 327 30.50 -7.80 15.74
C PRO A 327 29.91 -6.98 14.58
N LYS A 328 29.82 -5.65 14.63
CA LYS A 328 29.84 -4.74 15.78
C LYS A 328 28.73 -3.71 15.59
N SER A 329 27.90 -3.50 16.62
CA SER A 329 26.64 -2.76 16.49
C SER A 329 25.86 -3.23 15.25
N PRO A 330 25.62 -4.54 15.09
CA PRO A 330 25.08 -5.12 13.87
C PRO A 330 23.67 -4.60 13.52
N HIS A 331 23.20 -4.92 12.32
CA HIS A 331 21.92 -4.40 11.82
C HIS A 331 20.97 -5.45 11.25
N GLY A 332 21.24 -6.02 10.07
CA GLY A 332 20.41 -7.09 9.51
C GLY A 332 20.62 -8.43 10.23
N ALA A 333 19.56 -9.21 10.35
CA ALA A 333 19.54 -10.54 10.95
C ALA A 333 18.64 -11.46 10.11
N ASP A 334 19.21 -12.07 9.07
CA ASP A 334 18.44 -12.67 7.97
C ASP A 334 18.58 -14.21 7.99
N VAL A 335 17.46 -14.93 8.03
CA VAL A 335 17.43 -16.41 8.00
C VAL A 335 17.42 -16.90 6.57
N THR A 336 18.36 -17.78 6.24
CA THR A 336 18.45 -18.41 4.92
C THR A 336 17.17 -19.16 4.51
N PRO A 337 16.86 -19.27 3.20
CA PRO A 337 15.64 -19.93 2.72
C PRO A 337 15.46 -21.37 3.18
N ASP A 338 16.57 -22.12 3.34
CA ASP A 338 16.53 -23.49 3.84
C ASP A 338 16.55 -23.59 5.38
N GLY A 339 16.64 -22.43 6.05
CA GLY A 339 16.61 -22.28 7.49
C GLY A 339 17.82 -22.82 8.25
N LYS A 340 18.90 -23.18 7.55
CA LYS A 340 20.10 -23.77 8.18
C LYS A 340 21.09 -22.75 8.72
N TYR A 341 21.03 -21.51 8.24
CA TYR A 341 21.94 -20.45 8.62
C TYR A 341 21.21 -19.13 8.91
N ILE A 342 21.85 -18.33 9.75
CA ILE A 342 21.45 -16.96 10.10
C ILE A 342 22.61 -16.05 9.73
N ILE A 343 22.36 -15.03 8.91
CA ILE A 343 23.38 -14.08 8.45
C ILE A 343 23.15 -12.75 9.14
N VAL A 344 24.17 -12.26 9.85
CA VAL A 344 24.13 -10.97 10.53
C VAL A 344 25.06 -9.99 9.82
N GLY A 345 24.53 -8.82 9.48
CA GLY A 345 25.28 -7.70 8.91
C GLY A 345 26.05 -6.94 9.99
N GLY A 346 27.37 -6.88 9.85
CA GLY A 346 28.26 -6.35 10.89
C GLY A 346 28.23 -4.84 11.10
N LYS A 347 27.58 -4.06 10.22
CA LYS A 347 27.48 -2.58 10.23
C LYS A 347 28.82 -1.85 10.42
N LEU A 348 29.30 -1.74 11.66
CA LEU A 348 30.58 -1.12 11.97
C LEU A 348 31.77 -2.08 11.76
N ASP A 349 31.49 -3.39 11.76
CA ASP A 349 32.42 -4.42 11.30
C ASP A 349 32.25 -4.65 9.79
N THR A 350 33.36 -4.91 9.09
CA THR A 350 33.38 -5.06 7.62
C THR A 350 32.91 -6.43 7.11
N ASN A 351 32.56 -7.34 8.02
CA ASN A 351 32.14 -8.70 7.71
C ASN A 351 30.63 -8.87 7.87
N VAL A 352 30.13 -9.92 7.22
CA VAL A 352 28.92 -10.61 7.65
C VAL A 352 29.31 -11.85 8.46
N SER A 353 28.54 -12.17 9.49
CA SER A 353 28.69 -13.39 10.28
C SER A 353 27.60 -14.39 9.92
N VAL A 354 27.99 -15.58 9.45
CA VAL A 354 27.08 -16.68 9.07
C VAL A 354 27.09 -17.70 10.20
N TYR A 355 26.02 -17.76 10.98
CA TYR A 355 25.84 -18.71 12.07
C TYR A 355 25.13 -19.98 11.58
N SER A 356 25.52 -21.15 12.10
CA SER A 356 24.90 -22.43 11.75
C SER A 356 23.84 -22.83 12.77
N TRP A 357 22.61 -23.01 12.31
CA TRP A 357 21.51 -23.46 13.15
C TRP A 357 21.78 -24.83 13.80
N GLU A 358 22.34 -25.78 13.04
CA GLU A 358 22.70 -27.10 13.55
C GLU A 358 23.66 -27.00 14.75
N LYS A 359 24.70 -26.16 14.63
CA LYS A 359 25.67 -25.94 15.72
C LYS A 359 25.06 -25.20 16.91
N ILE A 360 24.20 -24.20 16.66
CA ILE A 360 23.45 -23.49 17.70
C ILE A 360 22.60 -24.50 18.49
N LYS A 361 21.80 -25.30 17.80
CA LYS A 361 20.91 -26.29 18.42
C LYS A 361 21.70 -27.33 19.21
N ALA A 362 22.80 -27.83 18.67
CA ALA A 362 23.68 -28.78 19.36
C ALA A 362 24.27 -28.18 20.66
N ALA A 363 24.75 -26.93 20.61
CA ALA A 363 25.30 -26.25 21.79
C ALA A 363 24.23 -26.01 22.86
N VAL A 364 23.01 -25.61 22.46
CA VAL A 364 21.86 -25.45 23.36
C VAL A 364 21.48 -26.77 24.03
N ASP A 365 21.33 -27.84 23.26
CA ASP A 365 20.94 -29.17 23.77
C ASP A 365 22.00 -29.75 24.71
N ALA A 366 23.29 -29.56 24.39
CA ALA A 366 24.41 -29.98 25.21
C ALA A 366 24.70 -29.04 26.40
N LYS A 367 23.97 -27.92 26.52
CA LYS A 367 24.18 -26.87 27.53
C LYS A 367 25.63 -26.33 27.53
N GLN A 368 26.22 -26.23 26.34
CA GLN A 368 27.58 -25.71 26.15
C GLN A 368 27.53 -24.19 25.99
N PHE A 369 27.77 -23.48 27.09
CA PHE A 369 27.74 -22.02 27.14
C PHE A 369 29.14 -21.48 27.46
N ALA A 370 29.56 -20.44 26.76
CA ALA A 370 30.81 -19.74 27.02
C ALA A 370 30.75 -18.98 28.35
N SER A 371 29.61 -18.36 28.64
CA SER A 371 29.39 -17.53 29.82
C SER A 371 27.89 -17.24 30.00
N LYS A 372 27.57 -16.27 30.85
CA LYS A 372 26.26 -15.64 30.97
C LYS A 372 26.41 -14.13 30.86
N ASP A 373 25.39 -13.45 30.38
CA ASP A 373 25.34 -12.00 30.41
C ASP A 373 25.12 -11.47 31.85
N ALA A 374 24.99 -10.14 31.98
CA ALA A 374 24.76 -9.48 33.27
C ALA A 374 23.43 -9.85 33.94
N TYR A 375 22.48 -10.42 33.18
CA TYR A 375 21.15 -10.77 33.66
C TYR A 375 20.92 -12.28 33.81
N GLY A 376 21.93 -13.10 33.47
CA GLY A 376 21.95 -14.55 33.65
C GLY A 376 21.56 -15.36 32.42
N ILE A 377 21.34 -14.72 31.26
CA ILE A 377 21.06 -15.38 29.98
C ILE A 377 22.32 -16.12 29.51
N PRO A 378 22.24 -17.42 29.15
CA PRO A 378 23.39 -18.15 28.64
C PRO A 378 23.89 -17.61 27.29
N ILE A 379 25.20 -17.45 27.18
CA ILE A 379 25.89 -17.01 25.97
C ILE A 379 26.54 -18.24 25.31
N LEU A 380 26.20 -18.51 24.05
CA LEU A 380 26.84 -19.54 23.24
C LEU A 380 28.20 -19.04 22.74
N ASP A 381 29.20 -19.94 22.65
CA ASP A 381 30.49 -19.57 22.08
C ASP A 381 30.36 -19.32 20.58
N MET A 382 30.51 -18.06 20.16
CA MET A 382 30.51 -17.65 18.76
C MET A 382 31.41 -18.55 17.91
N LYS A 383 32.61 -18.90 18.38
CA LYS A 383 33.55 -19.73 17.59
C LYS A 383 33.01 -21.14 17.34
N GLN A 384 32.20 -21.68 18.25
CA GLN A 384 31.59 -22.98 18.08
C GLN A 384 30.40 -22.93 17.12
N VAL A 385 29.58 -21.88 17.19
CA VAL A 385 28.33 -21.80 16.43
C VAL A 385 28.46 -21.13 15.05
N LEU A 386 29.55 -20.40 14.82
CA LEU A 386 29.84 -19.76 13.54
C LEU A 386 30.11 -20.81 12.45
N HIS A 387 29.54 -20.59 11.27
CA HIS A 387 29.89 -21.29 10.04
C HIS A 387 31.05 -20.57 9.33
N LYS A 388 30.86 -19.28 9.05
CA LYS A 388 31.83 -18.42 8.34
C LYS A 388 31.70 -16.97 8.78
N GLN A 389 32.80 -16.23 8.63
CA GLN A 389 32.79 -14.77 8.52
C GLN A 389 33.27 -14.42 7.12
N VAL A 390 32.59 -13.51 6.45
CA VAL A 390 32.90 -13.11 5.07
C VAL A 390 33.11 -11.61 5.05
N GLN A 391 34.32 -11.16 4.71
CA GLN A 391 34.63 -9.74 4.58
C GLN A 391 34.03 -9.19 3.29
N LEU A 392 33.00 -8.34 3.39
CA LEU A 392 32.28 -7.83 2.23
C LEU A 392 32.66 -6.38 1.90
N GLY A 393 32.95 -5.53 2.88
CA GLY A 393 33.25 -4.11 2.65
C GLY A 393 32.79 -3.24 3.80
N LEU A 394 32.74 -1.93 3.59
CA LEU A 394 32.36 -0.97 4.63
C LEU A 394 30.83 -0.86 4.75
N GLY A 395 30.30 -1.07 5.95
CA GLY A 395 28.88 -0.90 6.24
C GLY A 395 27.95 -2.05 5.81
N PRO A 396 28.27 -3.34 6.01
CA PRO A 396 27.34 -4.43 5.70
C PRO A 396 26.09 -4.33 6.57
N LEU A 397 24.92 -4.08 5.97
CA LEU A 397 23.66 -3.89 6.71
C LEU A 397 22.73 -5.10 6.61
N HIS A 398 22.10 -5.34 5.46
CA HIS A 398 21.05 -6.35 5.28
C HIS A 398 21.43 -7.37 4.22
N THR A 399 20.85 -8.57 4.30
CA THR A 399 21.09 -9.65 3.35
C THR A 399 19.78 -10.13 2.69
N GLN A 400 19.83 -10.47 1.41
CA GLN A 400 18.74 -11.10 0.67
C GLN A 400 19.26 -12.28 -0.14
N PHE A 401 18.38 -13.22 -0.48
CA PHE A 401 18.77 -14.51 -1.05
C PHE A 401 18.34 -14.68 -2.50
N ASP A 402 19.17 -15.39 -3.26
CA ASP A 402 18.86 -15.81 -4.63
C ASP A 402 17.98 -17.07 -4.64
N SER A 403 17.39 -17.36 -5.79
CA SER A 403 16.86 -18.68 -6.14
C SER A 403 17.93 -19.79 -6.16
N LYS A 404 19.20 -19.41 -6.39
CA LYS A 404 20.37 -20.30 -6.36
C LYS A 404 20.78 -20.56 -4.91
N PRO A 405 20.92 -21.84 -4.49
CA PRO A 405 21.40 -22.17 -3.15
C PRO A 405 22.75 -21.52 -2.85
N CYS A 406 22.99 -21.18 -1.58
CA CYS A 406 24.22 -20.56 -1.10
C CYS A 406 24.54 -19.14 -1.62
N ILE A 407 23.73 -18.57 -2.51
CA ILE A 407 23.98 -17.21 -3.04
C ILE A 407 23.17 -16.18 -2.28
N ALA A 408 23.86 -15.13 -1.82
CA ALA A 408 23.28 -13.99 -1.13
C ALA A 408 23.80 -12.65 -1.67
N TYR A 409 23.03 -11.61 -1.38
CA TYR A 409 23.31 -10.22 -1.68
C TYR A 409 23.31 -9.44 -0.37
N THR A 410 24.33 -8.62 -0.10
CA THR A 410 24.35 -7.76 1.09
C THR A 410 24.60 -6.30 0.71
N SER A 411 23.87 -5.40 1.35
CA SER A 411 24.06 -3.94 1.21
C SER A 411 25.29 -3.48 1.96
N LEU A 412 26.09 -2.64 1.32
CA LEU A 412 27.26 -1.96 1.89
C LEU A 412 26.98 -0.46 1.94
N TYR A 413 26.52 0.03 3.08
CA TYR A 413 26.06 1.41 3.25
C TYR A 413 27.14 2.44 2.96
N VAL A 414 28.35 2.23 3.47
CA VAL A 414 29.46 3.19 3.34
C VAL A 414 30.10 3.10 1.96
N ASP A 415 30.32 1.88 1.45
CA ASP A 415 30.83 1.68 0.09
C ASP A 415 29.80 2.07 -0.98
N SER A 416 28.53 2.21 -0.62
CA SER A 416 27.40 2.44 -1.52
C SER A 416 27.32 1.36 -2.61
N GLN A 417 27.34 0.10 -2.18
CA GLN A 417 27.42 -1.07 -3.05
C GLN A 417 26.48 -2.19 -2.61
N VAL A 418 26.13 -3.05 -3.56
CA VAL A 418 25.63 -4.41 -3.29
C VAL A 418 26.78 -5.39 -3.48
N ALA A 419 27.00 -6.30 -2.54
CA ALA A 419 27.93 -7.42 -2.65
C ALA A 419 27.20 -8.73 -2.86
N LYS A 420 27.48 -9.44 -3.97
CA LYS A 420 27.02 -10.80 -4.24
C LYS A 420 28.09 -11.79 -3.77
N TYR A 421 27.70 -12.80 -3.01
CA TYR A 421 28.65 -13.76 -2.45
C TYR A 421 28.01 -15.14 -2.23
N ASP A 422 28.88 -16.15 -2.12
CA ASP A 422 28.54 -17.50 -1.67
C ASP A 422 28.77 -17.57 -0.15
N TYR A 423 27.70 -17.72 0.63
CA TYR A 423 27.77 -17.77 2.10
C TYR A 423 28.15 -19.16 2.64
N CYS A 424 28.03 -20.20 1.83
CA CYS A 424 28.43 -21.55 2.21
C CYS A 424 29.96 -21.69 2.17
N GLU A 425 30.58 -21.20 1.09
CA GLU A 425 32.03 -21.25 0.90
C GLU A 425 32.75 -20.01 1.47
N GLY A 426 32.04 -18.88 1.59
CA GLY A 426 32.57 -17.61 2.06
C GLY A 426 33.31 -16.83 0.98
N LYS A 427 32.78 -16.81 -0.25
CA LYS A 427 33.45 -16.23 -1.43
C LYS A 427 32.66 -15.08 -2.03
N VAL A 428 33.28 -13.90 -2.14
CA VAL A 428 32.72 -12.76 -2.89
C VAL A 428 32.76 -13.05 -4.39
N LEU A 429 31.62 -12.86 -5.07
CA LEU A 429 31.43 -13.17 -6.49
C LEU A 429 31.31 -11.91 -7.36
N ASP A 430 30.68 -10.86 -6.81
CA ASP A 430 30.51 -9.60 -7.53
C ASP A 430 30.24 -8.44 -6.57
N LYS A 431 30.50 -7.22 -7.04
CA LYS A 431 30.10 -5.97 -6.38
C LYS A 431 29.57 -4.99 -7.39
N LEU A 432 28.46 -4.33 -7.07
CA LEU A 432 27.83 -3.33 -7.94
C LEU A 432 27.60 -2.04 -7.16
N SER A 433 28.04 -0.91 -7.70
CA SER A 433 27.75 0.41 -7.12
C SER A 433 26.29 0.80 -7.30
N VAL A 434 25.71 1.32 -6.23
CA VAL A 434 24.34 1.86 -6.13
C VAL A 434 24.39 3.29 -5.58
N HIS A 435 23.30 4.05 -5.73
CA HIS A 435 23.35 5.50 -5.70
C HIS A 435 22.21 6.12 -4.87
N TYR A 436 22.45 6.53 -3.62
CA TYR A 436 23.63 6.24 -2.79
C TYR A 436 23.23 5.82 -1.38
N ASN A 437 24.20 5.22 -0.68
CA ASN A 437 24.07 4.76 0.70
C ASN A 437 22.86 3.85 0.86
N ILE A 438 23.00 2.64 0.33
CA ILE A 438 21.97 1.60 0.40
C ILE A 438 21.69 1.21 1.85
N GLY A 439 20.41 1.19 2.23
CA GLY A 439 19.93 0.60 3.47
C GLY A 439 19.61 -0.88 3.25
N HIS A 440 18.32 -1.23 3.27
CA HIS A 440 17.87 -2.56 2.85
C HIS A 440 18.05 -2.78 1.34
N LEU A 441 17.96 -4.05 0.97
CA LEU A 441 17.70 -4.52 -0.37
C LEU A 441 16.57 -5.55 -0.31
N THR A 442 15.91 -5.81 -1.45
CA THR A 442 14.83 -6.79 -1.55
C THR A 442 15.02 -7.63 -2.81
N ALA A 443 15.20 -8.94 -2.67
CA ALA A 443 15.13 -9.87 -3.80
C ALA A 443 13.69 -10.35 -3.97
N MET A 444 13.29 -10.73 -5.20
CA MET A 444 11.93 -11.23 -5.42
C MET A 444 11.68 -12.49 -4.60
N GLU A 445 10.76 -12.43 -3.65
CA GLU A 445 10.47 -13.46 -2.65
C GLU A 445 11.72 -13.90 -1.84
N GLY A 446 12.70 -13.00 -1.69
CA GLY A 446 14.05 -13.27 -1.19
C GLY A 446 14.12 -13.89 0.19
N GLU A 447 13.25 -13.48 1.11
CA GLU A 447 13.24 -14.00 2.49
C GLU A 447 12.40 -15.26 2.67
N SER A 448 11.72 -15.72 1.62
CA SER A 448 10.90 -16.91 1.68
C SER A 448 11.74 -18.19 1.65
N ALA A 449 11.10 -19.32 1.92
CA ALA A 449 11.65 -20.66 1.72
C ALA A 449 11.88 -21.02 0.24
N ALA A 450 11.46 -20.18 -0.71
CA ALA A 450 11.65 -20.39 -2.15
C ALA A 450 11.80 -19.06 -2.92
N PRO A 451 12.96 -18.39 -2.82
CA PRO A 451 13.21 -17.14 -3.55
C PRO A 451 13.03 -17.29 -5.05
N ALA A 452 12.43 -16.29 -5.69
CA ALA A 452 12.18 -16.28 -7.13
C ALA A 452 13.42 -15.83 -7.93
N GLY A 453 14.32 -15.06 -7.31
CA GLY A 453 15.51 -14.52 -7.97
C GLY A 453 15.16 -13.48 -9.04
N LYS A 454 15.92 -13.48 -10.15
CA LYS A 454 15.76 -12.60 -11.33
C LYS A 454 16.02 -11.11 -11.09
N TYR A 455 15.39 -10.50 -10.09
CA TYR A 455 15.54 -9.08 -9.77
C TYR A 455 15.88 -8.85 -8.30
N LEU A 456 16.63 -7.79 -8.06
CA LEU A 456 16.96 -7.23 -6.76
C LEU A 456 16.68 -5.74 -6.77
N ILE A 457 16.20 -5.20 -5.65
CA ILE A 457 15.98 -3.77 -5.46
C ILE A 457 16.92 -3.27 -4.38
N ALA A 458 17.69 -2.22 -4.67
CA ALA A 458 18.49 -1.50 -3.70
C ALA A 458 17.73 -0.26 -3.20
N LEU A 459 17.48 -0.16 -1.89
CA LEU A 459 16.73 0.93 -1.28
C LEU A 459 17.71 1.99 -0.78
N ASN A 460 18.05 2.96 -1.64
CA ASN A 460 19.07 3.96 -1.38
C ASN A 460 18.53 5.17 -0.62
N LYS A 461 19.31 5.66 0.36
CA LYS A 461 18.89 6.72 1.27
C LYS A 461 19.15 8.12 0.74
N LEU A 462 20.12 8.29 -0.16
CA LEU A 462 20.48 9.58 -0.71
C LEU A 462 20.37 9.58 -2.24
N ALA A 463 19.54 10.45 -2.82
CA ALA A 463 19.44 10.57 -4.28
C ALA A 463 20.42 11.57 -4.89
N ILE A 464 20.87 12.59 -4.14
CA ILE A 464 21.88 13.59 -4.55
C ILE A 464 21.70 14.11 -6.00
N ASP A 465 22.38 13.51 -6.98
CA ASP A 465 22.47 13.93 -8.38
C ASP A 465 21.69 13.04 -9.36
N ARG A 466 20.97 12.03 -8.87
CA ARG A 466 20.28 11.03 -9.71
C ARG A 466 19.06 11.58 -10.46
N PHE A 467 18.47 12.66 -9.97
CA PHE A 467 17.24 13.24 -10.52
C PHE A 467 17.36 14.75 -10.69
N ASN A 468 16.40 15.35 -11.40
CA ASN A 468 16.26 16.81 -11.46
C ASN A 468 16.15 17.39 -10.04
N PRO A 469 16.78 18.55 -9.76
CA PRO A 469 16.71 19.17 -8.45
C PRO A 469 15.28 19.68 -8.17
N VAL A 470 14.73 19.29 -7.01
CA VAL A 470 13.36 19.64 -6.56
C VAL A 470 13.35 20.42 -5.25
N GLY A 471 14.51 20.94 -4.82
CA GLY A 471 14.69 21.67 -3.56
C GLY A 471 15.48 20.88 -2.52
N PRO A 472 15.61 21.40 -1.29
CA PRO A 472 16.48 20.81 -0.26
C PRO A 472 16.05 19.43 0.26
N LEU A 473 14.75 19.10 0.18
CA LEU A 473 14.24 17.78 0.54
C LEU A 473 14.24 16.90 -0.71
N HIS A 474 15.22 16.01 -0.80
CA HIS A 474 15.36 15.07 -1.91
C HIS A 474 14.42 13.87 -1.74
N PRO A 475 14.01 13.21 -2.84
CA PRO A 475 13.43 11.88 -2.78
C PRO A 475 14.49 10.83 -2.46
N GLN A 476 14.02 9.62 -2.19
CA GLN A 476 14.82 8.41 -2.00
C GLN A 476 14.90 7.70 -3.36
N ASN A 477 15.79 6.70 -3.49
CA ASN A 477 16.03 6.06 -4.79
C ASN A 477 16.01 4.54 -4.69
N HIS A 478 14.97 3.93 -5.24
CA HIS A 478 14.92 2.47 -5.40
C HIS A 478 15.51 2.08 -6.74
N GLN A 479 16.60 1.32 -6.70
CA GLN A 479 17.33 0.91 -7.89
C GLN A 479 17.06 -0.56 -8.22
N LEU A 480 16.54 -0.82 -9.42
CA LEU A 480 16.31 -2.18 -9.92
C LEU A 480 17.60 -2.77 -10.51
N ILE A 481 17.94 -3.97 -10.09
CA ILE A 481 19.13 -4.71 -10.51
C ILE A 481 18.70 -6.07 -11.07
N ASP A 482 19.15 -6.40 -12.27
CA ASP A 482 19.06 -7.75 -12.83
C ASP A 482 20.11 -8.65 -12.15
N ILE A 483 19.63 -9.74 -11.56
CA ILE A 483 20.46 -10.76 -10.90
C ILE A 483 20.34 -12.14 -11.56
N SER A 484 19.69 -12.24 -12.72
CA SER A 484 19.51 -13.51 -13.43
C SER A 484 20.84 -14.08 -13.96
N GLY A 485 21.79 -13.20 -14.30
CA GLY A 485 23.11 -13.54 -14.81
C GLY A 485 24.16 -13.84 -13.75
N ASP A 486 25.40 -14.04 -14.20
CA ASP A 486 26.55 -14.22 -13.32
C ASP A 486 26.95 -12.92 -12.62
N LYS A 487 26.82 -11.79 -13.34
CA LYS A 487 27.09 -10.42 -12.87
C LYS A 487 25.80 -9.64 -12.66
N MET A 488 25.80 -8.74 -11.67
CA MET A 488 24.68 -7.87 -11.39
C MET A 488 24.64 -6.69 -12.38
N GLU A 489 23.46 -6.35 -12.88
CA GLU A 489 23.28 -5.23 -13.81
C GLU A 489 22.23 -4.24 -13.30
N LEU A 490 22.64 -3.00 -12.99
CA LEU A 490 21.70 -1.91 -12.69
C LEU A 490 20.85 -1.58 -13.92
N LEU A 491 19.53 -1.56 -13.76
CA LEU A 491 18.54 -1.34 -14.83
C LEU A 491 17.79 -0.02 -14.73
N TYR A 492 17.40 0.41 -13.53
CA TYR A 492 16.46 1.52 -13.37
C TYR A 492 16.64 2.25 -12.03
N ASP A 493 16.40 3.56 -12.03
CA ASP A 493 16.37 4.43 -10.84
C ASP A 493 14.94 4.96 -10.65
N MET A 494 14.28 4.59 -9.56
CA MET A 494 12.93 5.05 -9.22
C MET A 494 12.98 6.10 -8.09
N PRO A 495 12.64 7.37 -8.36
CA PRO A 495 12.51 8.36 -7.29
C PRO A 495 11.26 8.08 -6.46
N LEU A 496 11.42 8.03 -5.13
CA LEU A 496 10.32 7.93 -4.18
C LEU A 496 10.25 9.19 -3.31
N PRO A 497 9.27 10.09 -3.57
CA PRO A 497 9.16 11.35 -2.84
C PRO A 497 8.38 11.25 -1.52
N LEU A 498 7.72 10.10 -1.25
CA LEU A 498 6.87 9.91 -0.07
C LEU A 498 7.65 9.26 1.07
N GLY A 499 8.21 10.10 1.95
CA GLY A 499 8.97 9.67 3.14
C GLY A 499 10.26 8.92 2.80
N GLU A 500 10.84 8.25 3.79
CA GLU A 500 12.00 7.36 3.61
C GLU A 500 11.56 5.89 3.73
N PRO A 501 11.36 5.16 2.62
CA PRO A 501 11.19 3.73 2.70
C PRO A 501 12.38 3.02 3.36
N HIS A 502 12.09 2.14 4.31
CA HIS A 502 13.10 1.37 5.05
C HIS A 502 13.28 -0.02 4.44
N TYR A 503 12.20 -0.80 4.35
CA TYR A 503 12.20 -2.14 3.78
C TYR A 503 11.06 -2.33 2.77
N ALA A 504 11.15 -3.39 1.97
CA ALA A 504 10.11 -3.78 1.03
C ALA A 504 9.99 -5.31 0.92
N ALA A 505 8.77 -5.80 0.77
CA ALA A 505 8.47 -7.19 0.50
C ALA A 505 8.01 -7.36 -0.95
N ALA A 506 8.52 -8.37 -1.65
CA ALA A 506 8.20 -8.63 -3.05
C ALA A 506 7.51 -9.99 -3.21
N ILE A 507 6.50 -10.05 -4.09
CA ILE A 507 5.71 -11.26 -4.38
C ILE A 507 5.46 -11.40 -5.88
N ALA A 508 5.41 -12.64 -6.37
CA ALA A 508 4.95 -12.91 -7.73
C ALA A 508 3.49 -12.41 -7.90
N ALA A 509 3.24 -11.67 -8.98
CA ALA A 509 1.96 -11.01 -9.22
C ALA A 509 0.79 -12.01 -9.36
N ASP A 510 1.07 -13.23 -9.82
CA ASP A 510 0.08 -14.27 -10.02
C ASP A 510 -0.45 -14.90 -8.72
N LYS A 511 0.25 -14.73 -7.60
CA LYS A 511 -0.20 -15.16 -6.27
C LYS A 511 -1.26 -14.23 -5.67
N LEU A 512 -1.27 -12.97 -6.07
CA LEU A 512 -2.26 -12.01 -5.62
C LEU A 512 -3.60 -12.26 -6.34
N LYS A 513 -4.69 -12.28 -5.57
CA LYS A 513 -6.06 -12.47 -6.07
C LYS A 513 -6.97 -11.31 -5.64
N PRO A 514 -6.68 -10.08 -6.10
CA PRO A 514 -7.48 -8.94 -5.71
C PRO A 514 -8.89 -9.00 -6.27
N LEU A 515 -9.83 -8.42 -5.52
CA LEU A 515 -11.22 -8.24 -5.92
C LEU A 515 -11.29 -7.24 -7.07
N VAL A 516 -12.12 -7.57 -8.06
CA VAL A 516 -12.48 -6.67 -9.16
C VAL A 516 -13.45 -5.58 -8.68
N ARG A 517 -14.32 -5.92 -7.73
CA ARG A 517 -15.29 -5.04 -7.07
C ARG A 517 -15.78 -5.68 -5.78
N TYR A 518 -16.40 -4.90 -4.91
CA TYR A 518 -17.02 -5.43 -3.71
C TYR A 518 -18.36 -6.14 -4.02
N LYS A 519 -18.75 -7.07 -3.15
CA LYS A 519 -20.14 -7.48 -3.07
C LYS A 519 -20.97 -6.24 -2.72
N TYR A 520 -22.16 -6.12 -3.31
CA TYR A 520 -23.05 -5.00 -3.04
C TYR A 520 -23.31 -4.81 -1.54
N GLY A 521 -23.09 -3.60 -1.03
CA GLY A 521 -23.32 -3.26 0.36
C GLY A 521 -22.19 -3.67 1.30
N THR A 522 -20.94 -3.78 0.83
CA THR A 522 -19.82 -4.22 1.68
C THR A 522 -19.23 -3.06 2.49
N ASP A 523 -18.96 -3.30 3.78
CA ASP A 523 -18.04 -2.47 4.57
C ASP A 523 -16.60 -2.90 4.25
N SER A 524 -15.86 -2.00 3.59
CA SER A 524 -14.50 -2.31 3.14
C SER A 524 -13.48 -2.40 4.27
N ARG A 525 -13.80 -2.07 5.53
CA ARG A 525 -12.90 -2.29 6.67
C ARG A 525 -13.02 -3.70 7.23
N THR A 526 -14.18 -4.34 7.07
CA THR A 526 -14.46 -5.67 7.65
C THR A 526 -14.65 -6.79 6.62
N GLU A 527 -14.72 -6.49 5.31
CA GLU A 527 -15.09 -7.41 4.21
C GLU A 527 -16.50 -8.02 4.37
N LYS A 528 -17.33 -7.47 5.24
CA LYS A 528 -18.67 -8.00 5.56
C LYS A 528 -19.76 -7.08 5.03
N ASP A 529 -20.98 -7.61 5.00
CA ASP A 529 -22.16 -6.81 4.66
C ASP A 529 -22.33 -5.67 5.67
N SER A 530 -22.41 -4.44 5.18
CA SER A 530 -22.68 -3.25 5.97
C SER A 530 -24.12 -3.27 6.46
N ALA A 531 -24.31 -2.98 7.74
CA ALA A 531 -25.64 -2.86 8.34
C ALA A 531 -26.45 -1.65 7.80
N PHE A 532 -25.79 -0.73 7.09
CA PHE A 532 -26.38 0.50 6.57
C PHE A 532 -26.60 0.49 5.06
N ALA A 533 -26.24 -0.60 4.39
CA ALA A 533 -26.42 -0.71 2.94
C ALA A 533 -27.89 -0.58 2.54
N VAL A 534 -28.18 0.26 1.55
CA VAL A 534 -29.52 0.40 0.95
C VAL A 534 -29.47 0.24 -0.55
N ARG A 535 -30.58 -0.23 -1.13
CA ARG A 535 -30.71 -0.44 -2.58
C ARG A 535 -31.39 0.73 -3.28
N PRO A 536 -31.15 0.90 -4.59
CA PRO A 536 -31.91 1.86 -5.39
C PRO A 536 -33.42 1.69 -5.21
N GLY A 537 -34.12 2.78 -4.93
CA GLY A 537 -35.56 2.82 -4.64
C GLY A 537 -35.93 2.52 -3.17
N SER A 538 -34.97 2.26 -2.29
CA SER A 538 -35.17 2.05 -0.84
C SER A 538 -34.44 3.10 0.02
N GLU A 539 -33.91 4.14 -0.61
CA GLU A 539 -33.26 5.27 0.03
C GLU A 539 -34.24 6.02 0.93
N LYS A 540 -33.75 6.57 2.05
CA LYS A 540 -34.59 7.26 3.02
C LYS A 540 -33.80 8.23 3.87
N ILE A 541 -34.50 9.23 4.39
CA ILE A 541 -33.99 10.13 5.43
C ILE A 541 -34.80 9.86 6.70
N VAL A 542 -34.11 9.43 7.76
CA VAL A 542 -34.67 9.25 9.10
C VAL A 542 -34.37 10.48 9.94
N ARG A 543 -35.39 11.05 10.59
CA ARG A 543 -35.30 12.29 11.36
C ARG A 543 -35.73 12.05 12.79
N GLU A 544 -34.84 12.35 13.72
CA GLU A 544 -35.03 12.28 15.17
C GLU A 544 -34.71 13.65 15.78
N PRO A 545 -35.18 13.97 17.00
CA PRO A 545 -34.85 15.24 17.64
C PRO A 545 -33.32 15.45 17.72
N GLY A 546 -32.80 16.46 17.00
CA GLY A 546 -31.38 16.79 16.96
C GLY A 546 -30.50 15.87 16.11
N LYS A 547 -31.09 14.93 15.35
CA LYS A 547 -30.35 13.95 14.55
C LYS A 547 -31.02 13.65 13.22
N VAL A 548 -30.24 13.60 12.14
CA VAL A 548 -30.69 13.24 10.80
C VAL A 548 -29.78 12.16 10.22
N THR A 549 -30.36 11.03 9.81
CA THR A 549 -29.62 9.92 9.20
C THR A 549 -30.12 9.68 7.79
N VAL A 550 -29.23 9.83 6.81
CA VAL A 550 -29.48 9.61 5.39
C VAL A 550 -28.97 8.23 5.02
N PHE A 551 -29.86 7.41 4.47
CA PHE A 551 -29.50 6.17 3.80
C PHE A 551 -29.70 6.36 2.31
N GLY A 552 -28.60 6.50 1.59
CA GLY A 552 -28.61 6.85 0.18
C GLY A 552 -27.80 5.90 -0.69
N THR A 553 -28.02 6.00 -2.00
CA THR A 553 -27.21 5.32 -3.01
C THR A 553 -26.50 6.33 -3.89
N VAL A 554 -25.35 5.90 -4.41
CA VAL A 554 -24.67 6.56 -5.52
C VAL A 554 -24.66 5.62 -6.71
N ILE A 555 -25.01 6.17 -7.86
CA ILE A 555 -24.86 5.54 -9.17
C ILE A 555 -24.47 6.65 -10.13
N ARG A 556 -23.71 6.36 -11.17
CA ARG A 556 -23.12 7.38 -12.03
C ARG A 556 -24.07 8.51 -12.39
N SER A 557 -23.60 9.72 -12.13
CA SER A 557 -24.31 11.00 -12.31
C SER A 557 -25.43 11.32 -11.31
N HIS A 558 -25.71 10.48 -10.31
CA HIS A 558 -26.84 10.66 -9.39
C HIS A 558 -26.49 10.30 -7.95
N PHE A 559 -26.73 11.25 -7.04
CA PHE A 559 -26.93 10.94 -5.62
C PHE A 559 -28.42 10.71 -5.37
N THR A 560 -28.79 9.79 -4.49
CA THR A 560 -30.18 9.71 -4.03
C THR A 560 -30.21 9.53 -2.52
N PRO A 561 -30.80 10.47 -1.75
CA PRO A 561 -31.47 11.70 -2.20
C PRO A 561 -30.48 12.80 -2.67
N GLU A 562 -30.96 13.75 -3.48
CA GLU A 562 -30.20 14.93 -3.94
C GLU A 562 -30.36 16.15 -3.02
N ILE A 563 -31.40 16.19 -2.17
CA ILE A 563 -31.66 17.32 -1.27
C ILE A 563 -31.87 16.78 0.14
N VAL A 564 -31.09 17.28 1.08
CA VAL A 564 -31.15 16.90 2.49
C VAL A 564 -31.28 18.16 3.35
N ASP A 565 -32.50 18.43 3.81
CA ASP A 565 -32.75 19.45 4.84
C ASP A 565 -32.31 18.97 6.21
N VAL A 566 -31.68 19.83 7.02
CA VAL A 566 -31.36 19.61 8.43
C VAL A 566 -31.52 20.93 9.20
N ASN A 567 -31.54 20.91 10.52
CA ASN A 567 -31.51 22.11 11.34
C ASN A 567 -30.08 22.40 11.80
N GLU A 568 -29.78 23.69 12.00
CA GLU A 568 -28.55 24.13 12.63
C GLU A 568 -28.37 23.48 14.02
N GLY A 569 -27.30 22.71 14.16
CA GLY A 569 -26.94 21.97 15.36
C GLY A 569 -27.30 20.48 15.32
N ASP A 570 -28.02 20.00 14.30
CA ASP A 570 -28.30 18.57 14.13
C ASP A 570 -26.99 17.77 13.94
N GLU A 571 -26.93 16.58 14.54
CA GLU A 571 -25.97 15.54 14.16
C GLU A 571 -26.47 14.86 12.87
N VAL A 572 -25.65 14.90 11.83
CA VAL A 572 -25.99 14.40 10.50
C VAL A 572 -25.09 13.23 10.16
N THR A 573 -25.70 12.11 9.79
CA THR A 573 -25.00 10.93 9.28
C THR A 573 -25.44 10.64 7.85
N PHE A 574 -24.50 10.50 6.93
CA PHE A 574 -24.75 9.93 5.61
C PHE A 574 -24.22 8.51 5.55
N HIS A 575 -25.04 7.58 5.06
CA HIS A 575 -24.64 6.24 4.65
C HIS A 575 -24.83 6.15 3.13
N TRP A 576 -23.73 6.06 2.39
CA TRP A 576 -23.75 5.96 0.93
C TRP A 576 -23.41 4.55 0.50
N THR A 577 -24.28 3.94 -0.31
CA THR A 577 -24.02 2.66 -0.97
C THR A 577 -23.74 2.87 -2.45
N ASN A 578 -22.56 2.48 -2.93
CA ASN A 578 -22.27 2.48 -4.37
C ASN A 578 -23.03 1.33 -5.05
N ALA A 579 -23.97 1.72 -5.92
CA ALA A 579 -24.79 0.78 -6.66
C ALA A 579 -24.19 0.32 -7.99
N GLU A 580 -23.00 0.80 -8.35
CA GLU A 580 -22.29 0.39 -9.54
C GLU A 580 -21.96 -1.10 -9.56
N ARG A 581 -21.95 -1.63 -10.79
CA ARG A 581 -21.56 -2.99 -11.10
C ARG A 581 -20.29 -3.01 -11.95
N ALA A 582 -20.00 -1.96 -12.72
CA ALA A 582 -18.75 -1.93 -13.49
C ALA A 582 -17.51 -1.95 -12.57
N GLU A 583 -16.45 -2.59 -13.04
CA GLU A 583 -15.10 -2.48 -12.46
C GLU A 583 -14.62 -1.02 -12.60
N ASP A 584 -13.90 -0.53 -11.60
CA ASP A 584 -13.27 0.81 -11.58
C ASP A 584 -14.25 2.02 -11.61
N GLU A 585 -15.56 1.79 -11.51
CA GLU A 585 -16.54 2.89 -11.47
C GLU A 585 -16.73 3.44 -10.03
N THR A 586 -15.65 3.99 -9.50
CA THR A 586 -15.58 4.57 -8.14
C THR A 586 -16.29 5.93 -8.09
N HIS A 587 -17.00 6.19 -6.98
CA HIS A 587 -17.60 7.49 -6.68
C HIS A 587 -16.89 8.15 -5.51
N GLY A 588 -17.04 9.46 -5.42
CA GLY A 588 -16.62 10.26 -4.29
C GLY A 588 -17.81 10.91 -3.59
N PHE A 589 -17.60 11.42 -2.38
CA PHE A 589 -18.56 12.29 -1.70
C PHE A 589 -17.85 13.30 -0.81
N ALA A 590 -18.10 14.58 -1.03
CA ALA A 590 -17.56 15.66 -0.20
C ALA A 590 -18.61 16.74 0.02
N VAL A 591 -18.59 17.36 1.20
CA VAL A 591 -19.37 18.57 1.53
C VAL A 591 -18.38 19.60 2.05
N SER A 592 -18.31 20.76 1.40
CA SER A 592 -17.42 21.84 1.81
C SER A 592 -17.56 22.14 3.31
N THR A 593 -16.43 22.27 4.01
CA THR A 593 -16.29 22.53 5.46
C THR A 593 -16.78 21.46 6.43
N TYR A 594 -17.56 20.46 6.00
CA TYR A 594 -18.13 19.44 6.88
C TYR A 594 -17.53 18.05 6.69
N ILE A 595 -17.31 17.66 5.44
CA ILE A 595 -16.97 16.28 5.07
C ILE A 595 -15.77 16.31 4.14
N GLY A 596 -14.66 15.73 4.58
CA GLY A 596 -13.56 15.35 3.67
C GLY A 596 -14.02 14.25 2.73
N ASN A 597 -13.26 14.01 1.65
CA ASN A 597 -13.65 13.03 0.64
C ASN A 597 -13.94 11.64 1.23
N LEU A 598 -15.07 11.03 0.85
CA LEU A 598 -15.28 9.59 0.97
C LEU A 598 -14.97 8.94 -0.37
N SER A 599 -14.24 7.82 -0.35
CA SER A 599 -14.14 6.94 -1.52
C SER A 599 -15.23 5.87 -1.46
N LEU A 600 -15.91 5.66 -2.58
CA LEU A 600 -17.02 4.72 -2.74
C LEU A 600 -16.73 3.83 -3.94
N GLU A 601 -15.88 2.81 -3.77
CA GLU A 601 -15.59 1.81 -4.81
C GLU A 601 -16.87 0.99 -5.15
N PRO A 602 -16.97 0.38 -6.34
CA PRO A 602 -18.14 -0.39 -6.75
C PRO A 602 -18.57 -1.44 -5.72
N GLY A 603 -19.81 -1.32 -5.23
CA GLY A 603 -20.40 -2.19 -4.22
C GLY A 603 -20.12 -1.82 -2.76
N LYS A 604 -19.26 -0.85 -2.47
CA LYS A 604 -18.95 -0.41 -1.10
C LYS A 604 -20.10 0.38 -0.46
N THR A 605 -20.22 0.28 0.85
CA THR A 605 -20.97 1.22 1.69
C THR A 605 -20.00 1.96 2.61
N ALA A 606 -20.07 3.29 2.64
CA ALA A 606 -19.27 4.11 3.55
C ALA A 606 -20.16 5.14 4.25
N SER A 607 -19.76 5.50 5.47
CA SER A 607 -20.53 6.41 6.31
C SER A 607 -19.72 7.64 6.71
N VAL A 608 -20.39 8.75 6.97
CA VAL A 608 -19.78 9.92 7.60
C VAL A 608 -20.76 10.60 8.53
N THR A 609 -20.29 10.93 9.73
CA THR A 609 -21.05 11.65 10.74
C THR A 609 -20.39 12.97 11.10
N PHE A 610 -21.18 14.05 11.15
CA PHE A 610 -20.72 15.38 11.52
C PHE A 610 -21.87 16.19 12.15
N LYS A 611 -21.55 17.37 12.68
CA LYS A 611 -22.55 18.29 13.25
C LYS A 611 -22.77 19.48 12.32
N ALA A 612 -24.01 19.78 11.97
CA ALA A 612 -24.39 20.86 11.06
C ALA A 612 -24.41 22.22 11.78
N GLU A 613 -23.24 22.73 12.18
CA GLU A 613 -23.13 23.90 13.08
C GLU A 613 -23.39 25.26 12.44
N ARG A 614 -23.34 25.34 11.11
CA ARG A 614 -23.48 26.60 10.36
C ARG A 614 -24.67 26.53 9.40
N PRO A 615 -25.65 27.45 9.52
CA PRO A 615 -26.75 27.52 8.57
C PRO A 615 -26.25 27.92 7.17
N GLY A 616 -26.91 27.39 6.14
CA GLY A 616 -26.54 27.63 4.75
C GLY A 616 -26.97 26.51 3.81
N ALA A 617 -26.80 26.75 2.52
CA ALA A 617 -26.90 25.73 1.49
C ALA A 617 -25.48 25.27 1.13
N PHE A 618 -25.21 23.99 1.29
CA PHE A 618 -23.91 23.38 0.98
C PHE A 618 -24.11 22.34 -0.10
N SER A 619 -23.48 22.52 -1.25
CA SER A 619 -23.45 21.44 -2.24
C SER A 619 -22.58 20.30 -1.73
N TYR A 620 -23.03 19.08 -1.97
CA TYR A 620 -22.15 17.93 -2.09
C TYR A 620 -22.06 17.51 -3.54
N TYR A 621 -20.93 16.91 -3.87
CA TYR A 621 -20.64 16.47 -5.22
C TYR A 621 -19.75 15.22 -5.20
N CYS A 622 -19.74 14.51 -6.33
CA CYS A 622 -18.82 13.40 -6.53
C CYS A 622 -17.42 13.96 -6.79
N THR A 623 -16.39 13.49 -6.09
CA THR A 623 -14.99 13.95 -6.30
C THR A 623 -14.25 13.12 -7.36
N GLU A 624 -14.80 11.95 -7.73
CA GLU A 624 -14.24 11.02 -8.70
C GLU A 624 -14.90 11.17 -10.06
N PHE A 625 -14.10 11.23 -11.14
CA PHE A 625 -14.59 11.39 -12.51
C PHE A 625 -15.28 10.10 -13.00
N CYS A 626 -16.49 9.89 -12.52
CA CYS A 626 -17.24 8.64 -12.65
C CYS A 626 -18.10 8.53 -13.91
N SER A 627 -18.31 9.64 -14.63
CA SER A 627 -19.04 9.65 -15.92
C SER A 627 -18.81 10.96 -16.64
N ALA A 628 -19.25 11.05 -17.90
CA ALA A 628 -19.28 12.31 -18.66
C ALA A 628 -20.09 13.43 -17.96
N LEU A 629 -20.97 13.07 -17.02
CA LEU A 629 -21.81 13.99 -16.25
C LEU A 629 -21.43 13.99 -14.77
N HIS A 630 -20.14 13.79 -14.50
CA HIS A 630 -19.59 13.85 -13.16
C HIS A 630 -19.80 15.24 -12.52
N LEU A 631 -19.70 16.32 -13.30
CA LEU A 631 -19.86 17.68 -12.79
C LEU A 631 -21.30 17.95 -12.33
N GLU A 632 -22.28 17.36 -13.00
CA GLU A 632 -23.71 17.45 -12.67
C GLU A 632 -24.12 16.47 -11.55
N MET A 633 -23.21 15.59 -11.12
CA MET A 633 -23.43 14.71 -9.97
C MET A 633 -23.27 15.49 -8.67
N GLU A 634 -24.29 16.28 -8.35
CA GLU A 634 -24.36 17.10 -7.15
C GLU A 634 -25.66 16.88 -6.36
N GLY A 635 -25.69 17.42 -5.15
CA GLY A 635 -26.89 17.61 -4.35
C GLY A 635 -26.66 18.66 -3.27
N TYR A 636 -27.66 18.95 -2.46
CA TYR A 636 -27.62 20.03 -1.46
C TYR A 636 -27.91 19.52 -0.06
N LEU A 637 -27.01 19.84 0.87
CA LEU A 637 -27.25 19.86 2.30
C LEU A 637 -27.77 21.25 2.69
N MET A 638 -29.03 21.32 3.09
CA MET A 638 -29.70 22.56 3.47
C MET A 638 -29.77 22.66 5.00
N VAL A 639 -28.88 23.45 5.61
CA VAL A 639 -28.85 23.67 7.06
C VAL A 639 -29.72 24.88 7.40
N LYS A 640 -30.92 24.62 7.94
CA LYS A 640 -31.90 25.66 8.31
C LYS A 640 -31.45 26.40 9.58
N PRO A 641 -31.42 27.75 9.58
CA PRO A 641 -31.07 28.52 10.78
C PRO A 641 -32.13 28.35 11.87
N LYS A 642 -31.70 28.46 13.13
CA LYS A 642 -32.62 28.43 14.27
C LYS A 642 -33.67 29.54 14.15
N GLY A 643 -34.94 29.18 14.38
CA GLY A 643 -36.05 30.12 14.34
C GLY A 643 -36.52 30.51 12.94
N LEU A 644 -36.09 29.80 11.89
CA LEU A 644 -36.65 29.97 10.55
C LEU A 644 -38.17 29.72 10.57
N VAL A 645 -38.95 30.76 10.34
CA VAL A 645 -40.39 30.64 10.06
C VAL A 645 -40.52 30.28 8.59
N GLU A 646 -41.06 29.10 8.28
CA GLU A 646 -41.30 28.67 6.89
C GLU A 646 -42.16 29.73 6.18
N GLN A 647 -41.56 30.48 5.27
CA GLN A 647 -42.32 31.34 4.37
C GLN A 647 -43.06 30.44 3.39
N VAL A 648 -44.34 30.71 3.13
CA VAL A 648 -45.09 30.08 2.04
C VAL A 648 -44.31 30.31 0.76
N ALA A 649 -43.75 29.24 0.20
CA ALA A 649 -42.88 29.33 -0.98
C ALA A 649 -43.61 30.08 -2.10
N ALA A 650 -43.13 31.27 -2.44
CA ALA A 650 -43.42 31.84 -3.75
C ALA A 650 -42.90 30.83 -4.78
N LYS A 651 -43.73 30.38 -5.72
CA LYS A 651 -43.33 29.43 -6.77
C LYS A 651 -42.03 29.93 -7.40
N ALA A 652 -40.94 29.19 -7.20
CA ALA A 652 -39.69 29.48 -7.88
C ALA A 652 -39.97 29.50 -9.39
N THR A 653 -39.72 30.64 -10.04
CA THR A 653 -39.71 30.71 -11.50
C THR A 653 -38.49 29.93 -11.98
N ALA A 654 -38.71 28.81 -12.69
CA ALA A 654 -37.64 28.04 -13.31
C ALA A 654 -36.77 28.98 -14.16
N GLY A 655 -35.44 28.94 -13.98
CA GLY A 655 -34.50 29.84 -14.67
C GLY A 655 -34.47 29.64 -16.19
N ALA A 656 -34.80 28.42 -16.66
CA ALA A 656 -35.01 28.10 -18.07
C ALA A 656 -36.44 27.59 -18.26
N VAL A 657 -37.15 28.18 -19.23
CA VAL A 657 -38.49 27.74 -19.68
C VAL A 657 -38.31 27.07 -21.03
N TYR A 658 -38.52 25.75 -21.09
CA TYR A 658 -38.42 25.00 -22.34
C TYR A 658 -39.71 25.08 -23.13
N ALA A 659 -39.59 25.26 -24.45
CA ALA A 659 -40.69 25.19 -25.39
C ALA A 659 -40.67 23.85 -26.15
N LYS A 660 -41.75 23.57 -26.88
CA LYS A 660 -41.84 22.40 -27.76
C LYS A 660 -40.63 22.26 -28.70
N ALA A 661 -40.10 23.38 -29.21
CA ALA A 661 -38.94 23.36 -30.12
C ALA A 661 -37.67 22.79 -29.45
N ASP A 662 -37.48 23.04 -28.15
CA ASP A 662 -36.35 22.50 -27.39
C ASP A 662 -36.49 20.99 -27.21
N TYR A 663 -37.70 20.53 -26.86
CA TYR A 663 -38.02 19.10 -26.79
C TYR A 663 -37.81 18.41 -28.14
N ASP A 664 -38.37 18.95 -29.24
CA ASP A 664 -38.26 18.36 -30.58
C ASP A 664 -36.78 18.25 -31.00
N LYS A 665 -35.96 19.28 -30.71
CA LYS A 665 -34.52 19.27 -30.96
C LYS A 665 -33.82 18.18 -30.16
N GLN A 666 -34.09 18.10 -28.85
CA GLN A 666 -33.46 17.09 -27.99
C GLN A 666 -33.88 15.68 -28.39
N TYR A 667 -35.17 15.45 -28.63
CA TYR A 667 -35.70 14.16 -29.07
C TYR A 667 -35.02 13.69 -30.35
N LYS A 668 -34.80 14.60 -31.32
CA LYS A 668 -34.04 14.30 -32.54
C LYS A 668 -32.61 13.86 -32.23
N THR A 669 -31.89 14.59 -31.39
CA THR A 669 -30.53 14.22 -30.94
C THR A 669 -30.49 12.82 -30.32
N ASN A 670 -31.49 12.46 -29.52
CA ASN A 670 -31.55 11.14 -28.88
C ASN A 670 -31.73 10.01 -29.89
N VAL A 671 -32.57 10.24 -30.92
CA VAL A 671 -32.75 9.27 -32.02
C VAL A 671 -31.44 9.10 -32.80
N GLU A 672 -30.73 10.20 -33.10
CA GLU A 672 -29.43 10.14 -33.79
C GLU A 672 -28.36 9.42 -32.95
N THR A 673 -28.31 9.69 -31.64
CA THR A 673 -27.40 9.05 -30.69
C THR A 673 -27.67 7.54 -30.59
N GLN A 674 -28.95 7.13 -30.63
CA GLN A 674 -29.29 5.71 -30.67
C GLN A 674 -28.72 5.01 -31.91
N GLY A 675 -28.71 5.68 -33.06
CA GLY A 675 -28.10 5.13 -34.28
C GLY A 675 -26.61 4.85 -34.13
N VAL A 676 -25.88 5.69 -33.38
CA VAL A 676 -24.47 5.45 -33.04
C VAL A 676 -24.32 4.23 -32.13
N ILE A 677 -25.12 4.15 -31.07
CA ILE A 677 -25.13 3.00 -30.14
C ILE A 677 -25.40 1.70 -30.89
N ASP A 678 -26.42 1.68 -31.75
CA ASP A 678 -26.78 0.50 -32.54
C ASP A 678 -25.62 0.06 -33.45
N SER A 679 -24.82 1.00 -33.97
CA SER A 679 -23.63 0.67 -34.77
C SER A 679 -22.51 0.01 -33.94
N VAL A 680 -22.30 0.46 -32.70
CA VAL A 680 -21.32 -0.11 -31.77
C VAL A 680 -21.79 -1.48 -31.30
N VAL A 681 -23.07 -1.62 -30.91
CA VAL A 681 -23.66 -2.90 -30.53
C VAL A 681 -23.57 -3.91 -31.67
N LYS A 682 -23.83 -3.48 -32.91
CA LYS A 682 -23.67 -4.33 -34.10
C LYS A 682 -22.23 -4.82 -34.26
N TYR A 683 -21.23 -3.97 -34.03
CA TYR A 683 -19.83 -4.38 -34.03
C TYR A 683 -19.56 -5.42 -32.94
N ILE A 684 -19.94 -5.14 -31.68
CA ILE A 684 -19.71 -6.04 -30.54
C ILE A 684 -20.31 -7.43 -30.81
N LEU A 685 -21.58 -7.47 -31.24
CA LEU A 685 -22.29 -8.70 -31.57
C LEU A 685 -21.75 -9.43 -32.81
N SER A 686 -20.90 -8.79 -33.61
CA SER A 686 -20.21 -9.42 -34.74
C SER A 686 -18.91 -10.10 -34.33
N THR A 687 -18.47 -9.95 -33.07
CA THR A 687 -17.23 -10.54 -32.56
C THR A 687 -17.51 -11.67 -31.57
N ASN A 688 -16.50 -12.48 -31.26
CA ASN A 688 -16.55 -13.51 -30.21
C ASN A 688 -16.48 -12.90 -28.79
N TYR A 689 -17.14 -11.76 -28.54
CA TYR A 689 -17.01 -10.98 -27.31
C TYR A 689 -17.29 -11.78 -26.02
N LYS A 690 -18.10 -12.84 -26.11
CA LYS A 690 -18.44 -13.74 -24.99
C LYS A 690 -17.24 -14.53 -24.45
N ASP A 691 -16.17 -14.64 -25.22
CA ASP A 691 -14.93 -15.31 -24.79
C ASP A 691 -14.11 -14.44 -23.81
N PHE A 692 -14.52 -13.17 -23.60
CA PHE A 692 -13.82 -12.20 -22.78
C PHE A 692 -14.69 -11.82 -21.56
N PRO A 693 -14.44 -12.41 -20.36
CA PRO A 693 -15.28 -12.17 -19.17
C PRO A 693 -15.43 -10.69 -18.79
N THR A 694 -14.36 -9.89 -18.91
CA THR A 694 -14.39 -8.44 -18.67
C THR A 694 -15.36 -7.74 -19.63
N VAL A 695 -15.35 -8.12 -20.91
CA VAL A 695 -16.27 -7.54 -21.91
C VAL A 695 -17.71 -7.94 -21.62
N VAL A 696 -17.96 -9.18 -21.20
CA VAL A 696 -19.32 -9.61 -20.81
C VAL A 696 -19.85 -8.73 -19.68
N ALA A 697 -19.06 -8.46 -18.64
CA ALA A 697 -19.47 -7.59 -17.55
C ALA A 697 -19.78 -6.16 -18.01
N LEU A 698 -18.98 -5.59 -18.92
CA LEU A 698 -19.21 -4.27 -19.49
C LEU A 698 -20.46 -4.24 -20.39
N VAL A 699 -20.71 -5.29 -21.17
CA VAL A 699 -21.92 -5.41 -22.01
C VAL A 699 -23.18 -5.53 -21.15
N ASP A 700 -23.12 -6.28 -20.04
CA ASP A 700 -24.21 -6.36 -19.08
C ASP A 700 -24.51 -4.97 -18.48
N ASP A 701 -23.47 -4.22 -18.10
CA ASP A 701 -23.62 -2.86 -17.57
C ASP A 701 -24.21 -1.89 -18.61
N ALA A 702 -23.71 -1.90 -19.85
CA ALA A 702 -24.29 -1.11 -20.93
C ALA A 702 -25.76 -1.47 -21.17
N THR A 703 -26.11 -2.75 -21.05
CA THR A 703 -27.49 -3.23 -21.19
C THR A 703 -28.39 -2.70 -20.07
N ASP A 704 -27.89 -2.64 -18.83
CA ASP A 704 -28.61 -2.05 -17.71
C ASP A 704 -28.88 -0.55 -17.94
N GLN A 705 -27.90 0.21 -18.43
CA GLN A 705 -28.11 1.62 -18.84
C GLN A 705 -29.19 1.75 -19.93
N LEU A 706 -29.19 0.87 -20.93
CA LEU A 706 -30.21 0.81 -21.98
C LEU A 706 -31.59 0.35 -21.48
N ASN A 707 -31.68 -0.26 -20.30
CA ASN A 707 -32.97 -0.56 -19.68
C ASN A 707 -33.53 0.66 -18.95
N PHE A 708 -32.70 1.44 -18.26
CA PHE A 708 -33.14 2.67 -17.58
C PHE A 708 -33.65 3.75 -18.53
N LEU A 709 -33.09 3.84 -19.74
CA LEU A 709 -33.53 4.85 -20.71
C LEU A 709 -34.99 4.68 -21.18
N LYS A 710 -35.55 3.47 -21.08
CA LYS A 710 -36.93 3.19 -21.52
C LYS A 710 -37.93 3.95 -20.67
N ASP A 711 -37.71 3.99 -19.36
CA ASP A 711 -38.55 4.74 -18.42
C ASP A 711 -38.39 6.25 -18.61
N ALA A 712 -37.17 6.75 -18.75
CA ALA A 712 -36.91 8.17 -19.02
C ALA A 712 -37.58 8.63 -20.33
N LYS A 713 -37.48 7.84 -21.39
CA LYS A 713 -38.16 8.10 -22.66
C LYS A 713 -39.69 8.12 -22.50
N ALA A 714 -40.26 7.14 -21.79
CA ALA A 714 -41.69 7.09 -21.55
C ALA A 714 -42.20 8.32 -20.77
N LYS A 715 -41.45 8.75 -19.74
CA LYS A 715 -41.74 9.98 -18.98
C LYS A 715 -41.66 11.23 -19.87
N ALA A 716 -40.65 11.32 -20.74
CA ALA A 716 -40.52 12.41 -21.69
C ALA A 716 -41.71 12.50 -22.66
N GLU A 717 -42.12 11.36 -23.23
CA GLU A 717 -43.26 11.27 -24.14
C GLU A 717 -44.60 11.54 -23.44
N ASP A 718 -44.78 11.08 -22.20
CA ASP A 718 -45.98 11.35 -21.40
C ASP A 718 -46.12 12.83 -21.02
N ALA A 719 -45.02 13.47 -20.61
CA ALA A 719 -44.99 14.91 -20.34
C ALA A 719 -45.26 15.72 -21.63
N ALA A 720 -44.69 15.31 -22.77
CA ALA A 720 -44.95 15.94 -24.07
C ALA A 720 -46.43 15.84 -24.49
N LYS A 721 -47.09 14.70 -24.23
CA LYS A 721 -48.55 14.53 -24.48
C LYS A 721 -49.41 15.47 -23.63
N LYS A 722 -48.93 15.85 -22.45
CA LYS A 722 -49.58 16.79 -21.52
C LYS A 722 -49.19 18.25 -21.80
N GLU A 723 -48.39 18.51 -22.82
CA GLU A 723 -47.81 19.82 -23.15
C GLU A 723 -46.97 20.43 -22.00
N ASP A 724 -46.47 19.59 -21.09
CA ASP A 724 -45.49 19.98 -20.07
C ASP A 724 -44.08 19.95 -20.68
N TRP A 725 -43.78 20.97 -21.50
CA TRP A 725 -42.52 21.07 -22.24
C TRP A 725 -41.29 21.17 -21.34
N GLN A 726 -41.48 21.65 -20.10
CA GLN A 726 -40.42 21.69 -19.11
C GLN A 726 -40.00 20.27 -18.73
N GLN A 727 -40.95 19.46 -18.27
CA GLN A 727 -40.66 18.07 -17.89
C GLN A 727 -40.31 17.22 -19.12
N ALA A 728 -40.98 17.43 -20.25
CA ALA A 728 -40.69 16.70 -21.48
C ALA A 728 -39.23 16.87 -21.93
N THR A 729 -38.71 18.10 -21.91
CA THR A 729 -37.33 18.39 -22.31
C THR A 729 -36.32 17.85 -21.28
N LEU A 730 -36.60 17.99 -19.98
CA LEU A 730 -35.73 17.46 -18.92
C LEU A 730 -35.64 15.93 -18.96
N TRP A 731 -36.76 15.22 -19.12
CA TRP A 731 -36.75 13.76 -19.26
C TRP A 731 -36.14 13.31 -20.60
N ALA A 732 -36.30 14.08 -21.68
CA ALA A 732 -35.60 13.82 -22.94
C ALA A 732 -34.08 13.98 -22.76
N ASN A 733 -33.61 14.97 -22.00
CA ASN A 733 -32.19 15.07 -21.64
C ASN A 733 -31.75 13.87 -20.80
N GLN A 734 -32.51 13.46 -19.78
CA GLN A 734 -32.18 12.26 -19.00
C GLN A 734 -32.08 11.00 -19.89
N TRP A 735 -32.98 10.83 -20.86
CA TRP A 735 -32.88 9.76 -21.85
C TRP A 735 -31.54 9.84 -22.61
N TRP A 736 -31.18 11.00 -23.13
CA TRP A 736 -29.90 11.21 -23.81
C TRP A 736 -28.69 10.87 -22.94
N GLN A 737 -28.74 11.24 -21.67
CA GLN A 737 -27.64 10.98 -20.73
C GLN A 737 -27.40 9.47 -20.54
N TYR A 738 -28.46 8.66 -20.42
CA TYR A 738 -28.32 7.21 -20.40
C TYR A 738 -27.72 6.65 -21.69
N GLN A 739 -28.05 7.26 -22.84
CA GLN A 739 -27.44 6.89 -24.13
C GLN A 739 -25.95 7.19 -24.16
N VAL A 740 -25.51 8.37 -23.68
CA VAL A 740 -24.08 8.72 -23.62
C VAL A 740 -23.32 7.74 -22.72
N LYS A 741 -23.88 7.35 -21.56
CA LYS A 741 -23.29 6.34 -20.67
C LYS A 741 -23.13 4.98 -21.35
N ALA A 742 -24.19 4.50 -22.01
CA ALA A 742 -24.14 3.24 -22.75
C ALA A 742 -23.15 3.29 -23.93
N ALA A 743 -23.07 4.43 -24.63
CA ALA A 743 -22.14 4.63 -25.73
C ALA A 743 -20.68 4.61 -25.26
N ASP A 744 -20.38 5.28 -24.14
CA ASP A 744 -19.04 5.26 -23.53
C ASP A 744 -18.57 3.83 -23.20
N ILE A 745 -19.41 3.07 -22.49
CA ILE A 745 -19.11 1.66 -22.17
C ILE A 745 -18.92 0.85 -23.46
N GLY A 746 -19.81 1.04 -24.45
CA GLY A 746 -19.74 0.35 -25.73
C GLY A 746 -18.44 0.65 -26.49
N LEU A 747 -17.94 1.89 -26.43
CA LEU A 747 -16.67 2.28 -27.03
C LEU A 747 -15.49 1.67 -26.28
N ARG A 748 -15.50 1.64 -24.94
CA ARG A 748 -14.50 0.93 -24.12
C ARG A 748 -14.43 -0.55 -24.50
N VAL A 749 -15.59 -1.21 -24.62
CA VAL A 749 -15.69 -2.60 -25.06
C VAL A 749 -15.12 -2.78 -26.46
N LYS A 750 -15.47 -1.90 -27.40
CA LYS A 750 -14.96 -1.96 -28.77
C LYS A 750 -13.43 -1.89 -28.77
N THR A 751 -12.84 -0.91 -28.10
CA THR A 751 -11.38 -0.75 -27.99
C THR A 751 -10.75 -2.00 -27.37
N TYR A 752 -11.31 -2.54 -26.28
CA TYR A 752 -10.81 -3.76 -25.65
C TYR A 752 -10.80 -4.94 -26.63
N LEU A 753 -11.89 -5.15 -27.37
CA LEU A 753 -11.98 -6.23 -28.36
C LEU A 753 -10.97 -6.07 -29.50
N GLU A 754 -10.75 -4.83 -29.97
CA GLU A 754 -9.74 -4.50 -30.99
C GLU A 754 -8.31 -4.78 -30.50
N GLU A 755 -8.01 -4.47 -29.24
CA GLU A 755 -6.69 -4.67 -28.62
C GLU A 755 -6.41 -6.12 -28.22
N HIS A 756 -7.45 -6.91 -27.89
CA HIS A 756 -7.31 -8.27 -27.36
C HIS A 756 -7.60 -9.36 -28.41
N GLY A 757 -7.57 -9.00 -29.69
CA GLY A 757 -7.61 -9.97 -30.80
C GLY A 757 -8.96 -10.67 -30.96
N ALA A 758 -10.06 -9.98 -30.64
CA ALA A 758 -11.39 -10.51 -30.88
C ALA A 758 -11.60 -10.83 -32.37
N LYS A 759 -12.17 -11.99 -32.66
CA LYS A 759 -12.43 -12.48 -34.00
C LYS A 759 -13.85 -12.14 -34.40
N THR A 760 -14.03 -11.69 -35.63
CA THR A 760 -15.37 -11.59 -36.21
C THR A 760 -15.97 -13.00 -36.32
N VAL A 761 -17.09 -13.23 -35.65
CA VAL A 761 -17.90 -14.44 -35.83
C VAL A 761 -18.87 -14.19 -36.96
N THR A 762 -18.74 -14.98 -38.02
CA THR A 762 -19.72 -15.00 -39.11
C THR A 762 -21.04 -15.49 -38.51
N LYS A 763 -22.10 -14.69 -38.59
CA LYS A 763 -23.45 -15.13 -38.21
C LYS A 763 -23.98 -16.18 -39.16
#